data_AF-A0A158C0I9-F1
#
_entry.id   AF-A0A158C0I9-F1
#
_cell.length_a   1.000
_cell.length_b   1.000
_cell.length_c   1.000
_cell.angle_alpha   90.00
_cell.angle_beta   90.00
_cell.angle_gamma   90.00
#
_symmetry.space_group_name_H-M   'P 1'
#
loop_
_entity.id
_entity.type
_entity.pdbx_description
1 polymer ?
#
loop_
_entity_poly.entity_id
_entity_poly.type
_entity_poly.pdbx_seq_one_letter_code
_entity_poly.pdbx_strand_id
1 'polypeptide(L)'
;MLHLTALHIENFGPFKGHQTVNLASKEGVTVVYGENMRGKTSLLNAIRFAFFGKVIGRGTKALPLHKVGNWEQAALGRFGFQVQLDFEDDQQVYKLTRSCRPRSGTTLPSEDEDYVVDYYLEKNGSVLGPHQAEAELKRILPEQISRFFLFDGELLQEYEDLLSSETDMGRRISEAIERILGVPVLTSARASLIRLKEKSEHREATAAQGDQKTREFGNQLADLHAQRDVLNDDLQRLEHDLEDARSLKASLEEAMKKKERLAALLDKRDTLDRLMKEIAIRRAAKETELQQAMSGAWCSLLAEPIQGAKKSLRELEAARQTELLRADVLASLHANAGSECPACLQQVSPEARKRIESSIHATNADERQEKERELQSIRRKLAALEQYSGASRTDILKFHWDAVEEAAVDYASKKGERDEIAKQLESVDEESLRKTKTDFENTIRHIDVLEKGVTRTRDLLDQNKSDAENIQKRLDKLSGGNLAGERRRRELYSDLHRLFDDAVGAYREQLRQRVEADATRHFKALTTEPEYAGLRINDSYGLTIVHQDGSDIPVRSAGAEHVVALCLMGSLQNNAPLRGPIIIDSPFGRLDRGHTRNIVRALPTMAKQVVLLVYEDELPPDLARDELKSKLRGEWRLERISARHTELAPRKD
;
A
#
# COMPACT_ATOMS: atom_id res chain seq x y z
N MET A 1 -14.89 20.93 26.81
CA MET A 1 -14.31 20.98 25.46
C MET A 1 -12.84 20.65 25.60
N LEU A 2 -12.40 19.65 24.83
CA LEU A 2 -11.05 19.14 24.88
C LEU A 2 -10.06 20.12 24.21
N HIS A 3 -8.96 20.42 24.89
CA HIS A 3 -7.83 21.21 24.39
C HIS A 3 -6.50 20.56 24.78
N LEU A 4 -5.62 20.29 23.82
CA LEU A 4 -4.28 19.77 24.12
C LEU A 4 -3.35 20.92 24.52
N THR A 5 -2.57 20.75 25.58
CA THR A 5 -1.67 21.79 26.10
C THR A 5 -0.19 21.43 25.89
N ALA A 6 0.19 20.18 26.09
CA ALA A 6 1.54 19.71 25.82
C ALA A 6 1.57 18.22 25.48
N LEU A 7 2.54 17.84 24.65
CA LEU A 7 2.87 16.46 24.36
C LEU A 7 4.33 16.22 24.74
N HIS A 8 4.54 15.29 25.65
CA HIS A 8 5.84 14.83 26.11
C HIS A 8 6.11 13.43 25.56
N ILE A 9 7.26 13.26 24.93
CA ILE A 9 7.63 12.03 24.24
C ILE A 9 8.97 11.57 24.78
N GLU A 10 9.06 10.30 25.13
CA GLU A 10 10.31 9.66 25.51
C GLU A 10 10.53 8.41 24.67
N ASN A 11 11.58 8.43 23.85
CA ASN A 11 12.05 7.29 23.04
C ASN A 11 10.98 6.70 22.09
N PHE A 12 10.06 7.50 21.56
CA PHE A 12 9.01 7.06 20.64
C PHE A 12 9.40 7.31 19.17
N GLY A 13 9.54 6.24 18.39
CA GLY A 13 9.94 6.30 16.98
C GLY A 13 11.25 7.08 16.78
N PRO A 14 11.26 8.14 15.95
CA PRO A 14 12.47 8.94 15.74
C PRO A 14 12.81 9.89 16.90
N PHE A 15 11.92 10.08 17.88
CA PHE A 15 12.16 10.99 19.00
C PHE A 15 12.99 10.29 20.08
N LYS A 16 14.28 10.63 20.16
CA LYS A 16 15.22 10.08 21.14
C LYS A 16 15.24 10.93 22.40
N GLY A 17 15.33 10.28 23.56
CA GLY A 17 15.31 10.95 24.86
C GLY A 17 13.97 11.62 25.12
N HIS A 18 13.94 12.49 26.13
CA HIS A 18 12.76 13.26 26.48
C HIS A 18 12.65 14.52 25.61
N GLN A 19 11.53 14.67 24.91
CA GLN A 19 11.21 15.83 24.08
C GLN A 19 9.81 16.33 24.40
N THR A 20 9.59 17.64 24.30
CA THR A 20 8.30 18.27 24.63
C THR A 20 7.89 19.22 23.51
N VAL A 21 6.63 19.13 23.07
CA VAL A 21 5.99 20.12 22.22
C VAL A 21 4.88 20.81 23.01
N ASN A 22 4.89 22.14 23.07
CA ASN A 22 3.80 22.89 23.68
C ASN A 22 2.77 23.21 22.60
N LEU A 23 1.57 22.67 22.80
CA LEU A 23 0.40 22.91 21.96
C LEU A 23 -0.37 24.06 22.59
N ALA A 24 -0.61 25.14 21.85
CA ALA A 24 -1.20 26.33 22.47
C ALA A 24 -2.59 26.01 23.06
N SER A 25 -2.78 26.30 24.36
CA SER A 25 -4.04 26.06 25.08
C SER A 25 -5.21 26.98 24.69
N LYS A 26 -4.98 27.91 23.76
CA LYS A 26 -5.96 28.91 23.29
C LYS A 26 -6.41 28.60 21.87
N GLU A 27 -7.58 29.13 21.51
CA GLU A 27 -8.13 28.96 20.17
C GLU A 27 -7.18 29.48 19.08
N GLY A 28 -6.92 28.67 18.06
CA GLY A 28 -6.03 28.98 16.94
C GLY A 28 -5.34 27.75 16.35
N VAL A 29 -4.28 28.01 15.59
CA VAL A 29 -3.54 27.02 14.80
C VAL A 29 -2.10 26.94 15.30
N THR A 30 -1.60 25.74 15.56
CA THR A 30 -0.18 25.45 15.78
C THR A 30 0.35 24.71 14.55
N VAL A 31 1.49 25.13 14.01
CA VAL A 31 2.08 24.51 12.81
C VAL A 31 3.39 23.82 13.18
N VAL A 32 3.54 22.56 12.81
CA VAL A 32 4.75 21.76 13.00
C VAL A 32 5.33 21.42 11.64
N TYR A 33 6.49 22.00 11.33
CA TYR A 33 7.21 21.83 10.08
C TYR A 33 8.14 20.63 10.12
N GLY A 34 8.05 19.73 9.14
CA GLY A 34 9.04 18.68 8.95
C GLY A 34 8.93 18.02 7.59
N GLU A 35 10.06 17.84 6.91
CA GLU A 35 10.10 17.09 5.65
C GLU A 35 9.57 15.66 5.80
N ASN A 36 9.30 15.01 4.67
CA ASN A 36 8.94 13.60 4.67
C ASN A 36 10.04 12.76 5.36
N MET A 37 9.60 11.69 6.04
CA MET A 37 10.43 10.83 6.89
C MET A 37 11.03 11.49 8.16
N ARG A 38 10.64 12.72 8.52
CA ARG A 38 11.14 13.39 9.74
C ARG A 38 10.34 13.10 11.01
N GLY A 39 9.24 12.36 10.93
CA GLY A 39 8.46 11.94 12.09
C GLY A 39 7.14 12.69 12.32
N LYS A 40 6.60 13.41 11.32
CA LYS A 40 5.26 14.02 11.40
C LYS A 40 4.19 13.00 11.80
N THR A 41 4.07 11.91 11.04
CA THR A 41 3.14 10.82 11.35
C THR A 41 3.46 10.14 12.68
N SER A 42 4.74 10.11 13.10
CA SER A 42 5.12 9.62 14.43
C SER A 42 4.60 10.54 15.55
N LEU A 43 4.56 11.85 15.35
CA LEU A 43 4.01 12.81 16.30
C LEU A 43 2.49 12.64 16.45
N LEU A 44 1.77 12.50 15.32
CA LEU A 44 0.34 12.17 15.32
C LEU A 44 0.07 10.84 16.06
N ASN A 45 0.90 9.82 15.77
CA ASN A 45 0.79 8.52 16.43
C ASN A 45 1.16 8.54 17.91
N ALA A 46 1.98 9.47 18.38
CA ALA A 46 2.24 9.64 19.81
C ALA A 46 0.96 10.08 20.54
N ILE A 47 0.21 11.05 19.99
CA ILE A 47 -1.08 11.49 20.53
C ILE A 47 -2.09 10.31 20.50
N ARG A 48 -2.14 9.58 19.38
CA ARG A 48 -3.00 8.39 19.22
C ARG A 48 -2.66 7.31 20.24
N PHE A 49 -1.38 7.06 20.47
CA PHE A 49 -0.90 6.11 21.46
C PHE A 49 -1.28 6.55 22.88
N ALA A 50 -1.12 7.82 23.24
CA ALA A 50 -1.51 8.31 24.56
C ALA A 50 -2.98 7.98 24.87
N PHE A 51 -3.91 8.39 24.01
CA PHE A 51 -5.35 8.15 24.20
C PHE A 51 -5.73 6.66 24.13
N PHE A 52 -5.29 5.94 23.10
CA PHE A 52 -5.86 4.63 22.74
C PHE A 52 -4.90 3.45 22.92
N GLY A 53 -3.62 3.70 23.16
CA GLY A 53 -2.60 2.65 23.26
C GLY A 53 -2.24 1.99 21.95
N LYS A 54 -2.64 2.57 20.82
CA LYS A 54 -2.41 2.03 19.48
C LYS A 54 -1.56 2.99 18.66
N VAL A 55 -0.71 2.42 17.81
CA VAL A 55 0.07 3.13 16.79
C VAL A 55 -0.41 2.61 15.45
N ILE A 56 -0.75 3.49 14.52
CA ILE A 56 -1.25 3.10 13.19
C ILE A 56 -0.15 3.33 12.15
N GLY A 57 0.08 2.32 11.32
CA GLY A 57 1.02 2.37 10.19
C GLY A 57 0.36 2.93 8.94
N ARG A 58 0.62 2.31 7.78
CA ARG A 58 -0.09 2.62 6.53
C ARG A 58 -1.49 2.00 6.54
N GLY A 59 -2.49 2.79 6.17
CA GLY A 59 -3.92 2.50 6.23
C GLY A 59 -4.40 2.39 7.67
N THR A 60 -5.27 1.43 7.93
CA THR A 60 -5.89 1.18 9.25
C THR A 60 -5.12 0.18 10.12
N LYS A 61 -3.92 -0.26 9.70
CA LYS A 61 -3.18 -1.34 10.36
C LYS A 61 -2.41 -0.86 11.59
N ALA A 62 -2.62 -1.51 12.72
CA ALA A 62 -1.82 -1.29 13.92
C ALA A 62 -0.37 -1.73 13.69
N LEU A 63 0.58 -0.89 14.10
CA LEU A 63 2.00 -1.22 14.15
C LEU A 63 2.31 -2.01 15.43
N PRO A 64 3.12 -3.08 15.33
CA PRO A 64 3.60 -3.79 16.51
C PRO A 64 4.39 -2.86 17.43
N LEU A 65 4.03 -2.82 18.71
CA LEU A 65 4.60 -1.89 19.68
C LEU A 65 6.10 -2.13 19.93
N HIS A 66 6.58 -3.37 19.83
CA HIS A 66 8.01 -3.69 19.94
C HIS A 66 8.88 -2.99 18.89
N LYS A 67 8.29 -2.53 17.77
CA LYS A 67 8.99 -1.80 16.69
C LYS A 67 8.91 -0.28 16.83
N VAL A 68 8.16 0.23 17.81
CA VAL A 68 7.88 1.67 17.98
C VAL A 68 8.96 2.36 18.79
N GLY A 69 9.65 1.67 19.70
CA GLY A 69 10.73 2.26 20.50
C GLY A 69 11.86 2.84 19.64
N ASN A 70 12.57 3.84 20.18
CA ASN A 70 13.64 4.51 19.45
C ASN A 70 14.81 3.55 19.14
N TRP A 71 15.16 3.47 17.86
CA TRP A 71 16.15 2.52 17.36
C TRP A 71 17.58 2.77 17.86
N GLU A 72 17.95 4.03 18.17
CA GLU A 72 19.28 4.32 18.72
C GLU A 72 19.37 3.92 20.19
N GLN A 73 18.30 4.07 20.98
CA GLN A 73 18.25 3.60 22.37
C GLN A 73 18.22 2.07 22.43
N ALA A 74 17.46 1.42 21.56
CA ALA A 74 17.42 -0.04 21.46
C ALA A 74 18.81 -0.62 21.16
N ALA A 75 19.60 0.03 20.30
CA ALA A 75 20.99 -0.36 20.03
C ALA A 75 21.93 -0.24 21.26
N LEU A 76 21.55 0.56 22.25
CA LEU A 76 22.24 0.70 23.54
C LEU A 76 21.66 -0.22 24.63
N GLY A 77 20.76 -1.15 24.26
CA GLY A 77 20.08 -2.04 25.20
C GLY A 77 18.99 -1.36 26.04
N ARG A 78 18.55 -0.16 25.65
CA ARG A 78 17.47 0.58 26.33
C ARG A 78 16.19 0.48 25.50
N PHE A 79 15.28 -0.36 25.98
CA PHE A 79 14.02 -0.67 25.30
C PHE A 79 12.83 0.01 25.98
N GLY A 80 11.74 0.17 25.23
CA GLY A 80 10.52 0.83 25.69
C GLY A 80 10.47 2.33 25.41
N PHE A 81 9.31 2.91 25.67
CA PHE A 81 9.00 4.30 25.39
C PHE A 81 7.84 4.78 26.25
N GLN A 82 7.69 6.09 26.35
CA GLN A 82 6.61 6.72 27.11
C GLN A 82 6.09 7.93 26.34
N VAL A 83 4.77 8.12 26.40
CA VAL A 83 4.11 9.33 25.91
C VAL A 83 3.24 9.86 27.03
N GLN A 84 3.37 11.15 27.32
CA GLN A 84 2.48 11.86 28.21
C GLN A 84 1.80 13.00 27.43
N LEU A 85 0.48 13.10 27.60
CA LEU A 85 -0.34 14.13 27.00
C LEU A 85 -1.01 14.94 28.11
N ASP A 86 -0.73 16.24 28.11
CA ASP A 86 -1.37 17.21 28.98
C ASP A 86 -2.49 17.88 28.19
N PHE A 87 -3.69 17.91 28.77
CA PHE A 87 -4.87 18.47 28.11
C PHE A 87 -5.90 18.98 29.13
N GLU A 88 -6.80 19.83 28.66
CA GLU A 88 -7.93 20.35 29.44
C GLU A 88 -9.24 19.88 28.83
N ASP A 89 -10.20 19.44 29.65
CA ASP A 89 -11.59 19.21 29.23
C ASP A 89 -12.54 19.76 30.30
N ASP A 90 -13.50 20.58 29.87
CA ASP A 90 -14.50 21.25 30.73
C ASP A 90 -13.89 21.91 31.98
N GLN A 91 -12.81 22.68 31.78
CA GLN A 91 -12.04 23.39 32.83
C GLN A 91 -11.31 22.48 33.82
N GLN A 92 -11.28 21.17 33.59
CA GLN A 92 -10.49 20.21 34.35
C GLN A 92 -9.17 19.96 33.64
N VAL A 93 -8.08 19.91 34.39
CA VAL A 93 -6.73 19.64 33.86
C VAL A 93 -6.43 18.16 33.98
N TYR A 94 -5.99 17.56 32.88
CA TYR A 94 -5.65 16.14 32.81
C TYR A 94 -4.19 15.94 32.40
N LYS A 95 -3.58 14.89 32.94
CA LYS A 95 -2.31 14.35 32.46
C LYS A 95 -2.46 12.85 32.22
N LEU A 96 -2.35 12.45 30.96
CA LEU A 96 -2.44 11.06 30.56
C LEU A 96 -1.05 10.56 30.20
N THR A 97 -0.51 9.66 31.00
CA THR A 97 0.76 9.00 30.70
C THR A 97 0.52 7.56 30.32
N ARG A 98 1.09 7.16 29.18
CA ARG A 98 1.11 5.77 28.74
C ARG A 98 2.55 5.35 28.47
N SER A 99 2.96 4.22 29.05
CA SER A 99 4.30 3.66 28.91
C SER A 99 4.25 2.24 28.35
N CYS A 100 5.15 1.94 27.42
CA CYS A 100 5.39 0.60 26.90
C CYS A 100 6.79 0.18 27.37
N ARG A 101 6.89 -0.86 28.20
CA ARG A 101 8.15 -1.30 28.80
C ARG A 101 8.35 -2.80 28.63
N PRO A 102 9.58 -3.30 28.47
CA PRO A 102 9.83 -4.73 28.47
C PRO A 102 9.38 -5.36 29.79
N ARG A 103 8.90 -6.61 29.73
CA ARG A 103 8.59 -7.41 30.91
C ARG A 103 9.84 -7.68 31.74
N SER A 104 9.66 -7.75 33.05
CA SER A 104 10.71 -8.15 33.98
C SER A 104 11.25 -9.53 33.60
N GLY A 105 12.57 -9.63 33.38
CA GLY A 105 13.24 -10.86 32.97
C GLY A 105 13.48 -10.98 31.45
N THR A 106 12.95 -10.08 30.63
CA THR A 106 13.24 -10.06 29.19
C THR A 106 14.55 -9.33 28.91
N THR A 107 15.53 -10.06 28.36
CA THR A 107 16.87 -9.52 28.04
C THR A 107 16.92 -8.81 26.68
N LEU A 108 16.23 -9.36 25.68
CA LEU A 108 16.16 -8.81 24.32
C LEU A 108 14.72 -8.97 23.81
N PRO A 109 13.87 -7.95 23.93
CA PRO A 109 12.49 -8.04 23.52
C PRO A 109 12.39 -7.99 21.98
N SER A 110 11.73 -8.98 21.37
CA SER A 110 11.58 -9.11 19.92
C SER A 110 10.14 -9.15 19.44
N GLU A 111 9.17 -9.40 20.33
CA GLU A 111 7.75 -9.48 20.01
C GLU A 111 6.91 -8.58 20.93
N ASP A 112 5.63 -8.36 20.61
CA ASP A 112 4.76 -7.51 21.44
C ASP A 112 4.48 -8.12 22.82
N GLU A 113 4.51 -9.45 22.95
CA GLU A 113 4.28 -10.17 24.20
C GLU A 113 5.37 -9.91 25.25
N ASP A 114 6.57 -9.53 24.78
CA ASP A 114 7.69 -9.13 25.62
C ASP A 114 7.48 -7.78 26.30
N TYR A 115 6.46 -7.02 25.92
CA TYR A 115 6.16 -5.70 26.47
C TYR A 115 4.90 -5.71 27.35
N VAL A 116 4.86 -4.75 28.27
CA VAL A 116 3.69 -4.37 29.05
C VAL A 116 3.37 -2.92 28.75
N VAL A 117 2.09 -2.66 28.51
CA VAL A 117 1.56 -1.31 28.30
C VAL A 117 0.74 -0.93 29.52
N ASP A 118 1.22 0.07 30.24
CA ASP A 118 0.53 0.65 31.39
C ASP A 118 0.12 2.09 31.07
N TYR A 119 -0.98 2.54 31.66
CA TYR A 119 -1.37 3.95 31.63
C TYR A 119 -1.91 4.41 32.98
N TYR A 120 -1.73 5.69 33.27
CA TYR A 120 -2.37 6.35 34.40
C TYR A 120 -2.87 7.72 33.96
N LEU A 121 -4.01 8.12 34.53
CA LEU A 121 -4.68 9.38 34.26
C LEU A 121 -4.76 10.19 35.55
N GLU A 122 -4.18 11.37 35.53
CA GLU A 122 -4.35 12.37 36.58
C GLU A 122 -5.45 13.35 36.19
N LYS A 123 -6.34 13.68 37.13
CA LYS A 123 -7.36 14.71 37.01
C LYS A 123 -7.16 15.73 38.13
N ASN A 124 -6.84 16.97 37.78
CA ASN A 124 -6.47 18.06 38.71
C ASN A 124 -5.40 17.64 39.74
N GLY A 125 -4.40 16.88 39.31
CA GLY A 125 -3.33 16.37 40.17
C GLY A 125 -3.69 15.16 41.03
N SER A 126 -4.92 14.62 40.94
CA SER A 126 -5.30 13.35 41.58
C SER A 126 -5.27 12.20 40.58
N VAL A 127 -4.55 11.12 40.91
CA VAL A 127 -4.52 9.89 40.07
C VAL A 127 -5.86 9.17 40.18
N LEU A 128 -6.47 8.83 39.04
CA LEU A 128 -7.71 8.06 38.99
C LEU A 128 -7.41 6.55 39.01
N GLY A 129 -8.30 5.78 39.65
CA GLY A 129 -8.24 4.31 39.61
C GLY A 129 -8.51 3.75 38.20
N PRO A 130 -8.06 2.54 37.85
CA PRO A 130 -8.11 2.02 36.47
C PRO A 130 -9.48 2.09 35.80
N HIS A 131 -10.55 1.63 36.48
CA HIS A 131 -11.91 1.67 35.94
C HIS A 131 -12.44 3.10 35.76
N GLN A 132 -12.09 4.02 36.67
CA GLN A 132 -12.49 5.42 36.57
C GLN A 132 -11.74 6.11 35.43
N ALA A 133 -10.45 5.83 35.28
CA ALA A 133 -9.64 6.35 34.19
C ALA A 133 -10.17 5.88 32.82
N GLU A 134 -10.48 4.59 32.68
CA GLU A 134 -11.05 4.05 31.44
C GLU A 134 -12.39 4.69 31.08
N ALA A 135 -13.30 4.79 32.06
CA ALA A 135 -14.60 5.43 31.86
C ALA A 135 -14.46 6.92 31.48
N GLU A 136 -13.54 7.63 32.14
CA GLU A 136 -13.29 9.05 31.88
C GLU A 136 -12.66 9.27 30.49
N LEU A 137 -11.70 8.43 30.07
CA LEU A 137 -11.13 8.50 28.71
C LEU A 137 -12.19 8.21 27.63
N LYS A 138 -13.03 7.19 27.83
CA LYS A 138 -14.15 6.89 26.93
C LYS A 138 -15.18 8.02 26.87
N ARG A 139 -15.33 8.80 27.95
CA ARG A 139 -16.18 10.00 27.98
C ARG A 139 -15.55 11.17 27.21
N ILE A 140 -14.26 11.42 27.43
CA ILE A 140 -13.53 12.56 26.83
C ILE A 140 -13.36 12.38 25.33
N LEU A 141 -12.85 11.21 24.90
CA LEU A 141 -12.57 10.93 23.49
C LEU A 141 -12.77 9.43 23.20
N PRO A 142 -14.00 9.01 22.85
CA PRO A 142 -14.25 7.65 22.37
C PRO A 142 -13.37 7.27 21.16
N GLU A 143 -12.88 6.04 21.11
CA GLU A 143 -11.99 5.59 20.02
C GLU A 143 -12.66 5.69 18.65
N GLN A 144 -13.95 5.40 18.56
CA GLN A 144 -14.70 5.39 17.28
C GLN A 144 -14.75 6.78 16.63
N ILE A 145 -14.68 7.84 17.45
CA ILE A 145 -14.73 9.23 16.99
C ILE A 145 -13.35 9.82 16.78
N SER A 146 -12.28 9.13 17.19
CA SER A 146 -10.89 9.62 17.11
C SER A 146 -10.47 10.03 15.70
N ARG A 147 -10.99 9.35 14.67
CA ARG A 147 -10.70 9.63 13.25
C ARG A 147 -11.12 11.02 12.78
N PHE A 148 -11.97 11.71 13.53
CA PHE A 148 -12.42 13.07 13.22
C PHE A 148 -11.59 14.15 13.96
N PHE A 149 -10.74 13.73 14.90
CA PHE A 149 -9.82 14.60 15.65
C PHE A 149 -8.35 14.36 15.23
N LEU A 150 -7.99 13.12 14.89
CA LEU A 150 -6.65 12.70 14.50
C LEU A 150 -6.66 12.25 13.03
N PHE A 151 -6.17 13.13 12.17
CA PHE A 151 -6.32 13.00 10.74
C PHE A 151 -4.96 12.81 10.04
N ASP A 152 -4.91 11.87 9.11
CA ASP A 152 -3.77 11.65 8.23
C ASP A 152 -4.21 11.76 6.76
N GLY A 153 -3.27 12.00 5.85
CA GLY A 153 -3.58 12.17 4.43
C GLY A 153 -4.17 10.93 3.75
N GLU A 154 -4.08 9.74 4.37
CA GLU A 154 -4.68 8.50 3.88
C GLU A 154 -6.17 8.41 4.25
N LEU A 155 -6.57 8.87 5.44
CA LEU A 155 -7.96 8.98 5.87
C LEU A 155 -8.84 9.79 4.90
N LEU A 156 -8.28 10.76 4.18
CA LEU A 156 -9.01 11.54 3.16
C LEU A 156 -9.65 10.65 2.10
N GLN A 157 -8.96 9.58 1.69
CA GLN A 157 -9.45 8.67 0.65
C GLN A 157 -10.63 7.85 1.16
N GLU A 158 -10.70 7.56 2.46
CA GLU A 158 -11.81 6.78 3.03
C GLU A 158 -13.14 7.57 3.03
N TYR A 159 -13.10 8.90 3.01
CA TYR A 159 -14.31 9.72 2.86
C TYR A 159 -14.90 9.66 1.44
N GLU A 160 -14.12 9.23 0.44
CA GLU A 160 -14.62 8.99 -0.92
C GLU A 160 -15.67 7.85 -0.92
N ASP A 161 -15.47 6.84 -0.05
CA ASP A 161 -16.38 5.69 0.08
C ASP A 161 -17.76 6.07 0.65
N LEU A 162 -17.90 7.23 1.30
CA LEU A 162 -19.21 7.75 1.79
C LEU A 162 -20.17 8.11 0.67
N LEU A 163 -19.66 8.32 -0.55
CA LEU A 163 -20.50 8.55 -1.73
C LEU A 163 -21.25 7.29 -2.16
N SER A 164 -20.76 6.11 -1.78
CA SER A 164 -21.31 4.80 -2.14
C SER A 164 -21.83 4.08 -0.90
N SER A 165 -23.14 4.20 -0.63
CA SER A 165 -23.82 3.58 0.53
C SER A 165 -23.80 2.03 0.55
N GLU A 166 -23.32 1.40 -0.52
CA GLU A 166 -23.19 -0.04 -0.67
C GLU A 166 -21.88 -0.60 -0.08
N THR A 167 -20.90 0.25 0.26
CA THR A 167 -19.63 -0.21 0.84
C THR A 167 -19.75 -0.43 2.35
N ASP A 168 -19.16 -1.52 2.86
CA ASP A 168 -19.08 -1.78 4.31
C ASP A 168 -18.35 -0.65 5.07
N MET A 169 -17.38 0.01 4.41
CA MET A 169 -16.66 1.17 4.96
C MET A 169 -17.57 2.39 5.08
N GLY A 170 -18.37 2.70 4.05
CA GLY A 170 -19.33 3.81 4.08
C GLY A 170 -20.33 3.68 5.24
N ARG A 171 -20.84 2.47 5.50
CA ARG A 171 -21.72 2.19 6.65
C ARG A 171 -21.03 2.45 7.98
N ARG A 172 -19.80 1.93 8.17
CA ARG A 172 -19.02 2.13 9.41
C ARG A 172 -18.72 3.61 9.67
N ILE A 173 -18.42 4.39 8.62
CA ILE A 173 -18.16 5.82 8.76
C ILE A 173 -19.46 6.56 9.10
N SER A 174 -20.57 6.26 8.43
CA SER A 174 -21.88 6.85 8.74
C SER A 174 -22.30 6.60 10.20
N GLU A 175 -22.14 5.36 10.70
CA GLU A 175 -22.40 5.05 12.12
C GLU A 175 -21.48 5.82 13.07
N ALA A 176 -20.20 6.02 12.72
CA ALA A 176 -19.27 6.81 13.51
C ALA A 176 -19.68 8.30 13.54
N ILE A 177 -20.17 8.83 12.41
CA ILE A 177 -20.72 10.18 12.31
C ILE A 177 -21.96 10.33 13.21
N GLU A 178 -22.91 9.39 13.15
CA GLU A 178 -24.10 9.44 14.01
C GLU A 178 -23.75 9.42 15.51
N ARG A 179 -22.72 8.64 15.89
CA ARG A 179 -22.20 8.63 17.26
C ARG A 179 -21.65 9.97 17.67
N ILE A 180 -20.89 10.65 16.80
CA ILE A 180 -20.39 12.00 17.05
C ILE A 180 -21.52 13.00 17.21
N LEU A 181 -22.53 12.92 16.37
CA LEU A 181 -23.66 13.85 16.38
C LEU A 181 -24.65 13.59 17.54
N GLY A 182 -24.38 12.58 18.37
CA GLY A 182 -25.14 12.29 19.59
C GLY A 182 -26.45 11.53 19.36
N VAL A 183 -26.66 10.96 18.16
CA VAL A 183 -27.85 10.13 17.85
C VAL A 183 -28.02 8.94 18.80
N PRO A 184 -26.95 8.25 19.28
CA PRO A 184 -27.08 7.10 20.19
C PRO A 184 -27.86 7.36 21.47
N VAL A 185 -27.86 8.60 21.98
CA VAL A 185 -28.59 8.93 23.22
C VAL A 185 -30.09 8.77 23.01
N LEU A 186 -30.61 9.26 21.88
CA LEU A 186 -32.03 9.17 21.54
C LEU A 186 -32.42 7.74 21.17
N THR A 187 -31.58 7.03 20.41
CA THR A 187 -31.86 5.64 20.05
C THR A 187 -31.79 4.71 21.26
N SER A 188 -30.89 4.96 22.22
CA SER A 188 -30.82 4.22 23.49
C SER A 188 -32.01 4.53 24.40
N ALA A 189 -32.50 5.77 24.41
CA ALA A 189 -33.71 6.15 25.13
C ALA A 189 -34.94 5.44 24.53
N ARG A 190 -35.08 5.44 23.20
CA ARG A 190 -36.10 4.66 22.46
C ARG A 190 -36.04 3.18 22.83
N ALA A 191 -34.85 2.58 22.81
CA ALA A 191 -34.65 1.18 23.20
C ALA A 191 -34.93 0.91 24.69
N SER A 192 -34.76 1.90 25.57
CA SER A 192 -35.14 1.75 26.98
C SER A 192 -36.65 1.81 27.17
N LEU A 193 -37.35 2.65 26.40
CA LEU A 193 -38.81 2.74 26.43
C LEU A 193 -39.48 1.46 25.94
N ILE A 194 -38.92 0.79 24.92
CA ILE A 194 -39.44 -0.50 24.46
C ILE A 194 -39.33 -1.56 25.56
N ARG A 195 -38.18 -1.64 26.26
CA ARG A 195 -38.00 -2.56 27.40
C ARG A 195 -38.96 -2.27 28.56
N LEU A 196 -39.23 -0.99 28.83
CA LEU A 196 -40.19 -0.59 29.87
C LEU A 196 -41.62 -0.96 29.48
N LYS A 197 -41.99 -0.79 28.20
CA LYS A 197 -43.26 -1.24 27.64
C LYS A 197 -43.43 -2.75 27.81
N GLU A 198 -42.45 -3.53 27.39
CA GLU A 198 -42.44 -5.00 27.54
C GLU A 198 -42.61 -5.41 29.00
N LYS A 199 -41.89 -4.76 29.92
CA LYS A 199 -42.01 -5.02 31.36
C LYS A 199 -43.41 -4.74 31.91
N SER A 200 -44.10 -3.70 31.40
CA SER A 200 -45.50 -3.44 31.77
C SER A 200 -46.45 -4.49 31.18
N GLU A 201 -46.21 -4.97 29.95
CA GLU A 201 -46.99 -6.05 29.32
C GLU A 201 -46.89 -7.35 30.13
N HIS A 202 -45.70 -7.73 30.60
CA HIS A 202 -45.54 -8.89 31.49
C HIS A 202 -46.33 -8.74 32.80
N ARG A 203 -46.26 -7.56 33.44
CA ARG A 203 -47.01 -7.30 34.67
C ARG A 203 -48.52 -7.34 34.46
N GLU A 204 -48.98 -6.82 33.33
CA GLU A 204 -50.38 -6.85 32.94
C GLU A 204 -50.86 -8.29 32.72
N ALA A 205 -50.06 -9.12 32.02
CA ALA A 205 -50.33 -10.54 31.84
C ALA A 205 -50.41 -11.28 33.19
N THR A 206 -49.45 -11.08 34.10
CA THR A 206 -49.46 -11.68 35.44
C THR A 206 -50.66 -11.22 36.27
N ALA A 207 -51.02 -9.93 36.22
CA ALA A 207 -52.19 -9.42 36.92
C ALA A 207 -53.50 -10.02 36.35
N ALA A 208 -53.57 -10.22 35.02
CA ALA A 208 -54.71 -10.85 34.36
C ALA A 208 -54.90 -12.32 34.74
N GLN A 209 -53.83 -13.04 35.13
CA GLN A 209 -53.91 -14.40 35.66
C GLN A 209 -54.65 -14.50 37.00
N GLY A 210 -54.68 -13.41 37.77
CA GLY A 210 -55.31 -13.34 39.08
C GLY A 210 -56.84 -13.18 39.06
N ASP A 211 -57.43 -12.81 37.93
CA ASP A 211 -58.89 -12.65 37.76
C ASP A 211 -59.48 -13.77 36.87
N GLN A 212 -60.58 -14.38 37.33
CA GLN A 212 -61.19 -15.56 36.72
C GLN A 212 -61.65 -15.32 35.27
N LYS A 213 -62.04 -14.08 34.92
CA LYS A 213 -62.50 -13.72 33.57
C LYS A 213 -61.37 -13.45 32.58
N THR A 214 -60.18 -13.08 33.07
CA THR A 214 -59.03 -12.70 32.24
C THR A 214 -57.91 -13.74 32.25
N ARG A 215 -58.03 -14.78 33.09
CA ARG A 215 -56.97 -15.77 33.36
C ARG A 215 -56.45 -16.48 32.12
N GLU A 216 -57.34 -16.91 31.22
CA GLU A 216 -56.93 -17.60 29.98
C GLU A 216 -56.08 -16.71 29.08
N PHE A 217 -56.48 -15.45 28.90
CA PHE A 217 -55.73 -14.47 28.10
C PHE A 217 -54.41 -14.07 28.79
N GLY A 218 -54.41 -13.94 30.12
CA GLY A 218 -53.19 -13.68 30.90
C GLY A 218 -52.16 -14.80 30.77
N ASN A 219 -52.60 -16.07 30.79
CA ASN A 219 -51.71 -17.22 30.54
C ASN A 219 -51.15 -17.20 29.10
N GLN A 220 -52.00 -16.99 28.09
CA GLN A 220 -51.56 -16.92 26.69
C GLN A 220 -50.55 -15.81 26.45
N LEU A 221 -50.76 -14.62 27.05
CA LEU A 221 -49.80 -13.51 26.96
C LEU A 221 -48.49 -13.81 27.68
N ALA A 222 -48.54 -14.42 28.86
CA ALA A 222 -47.33 -14.82 29.58
C ALA A 222 -46.49 -15.83 28.76
N ASP A 223 -47.14 -16.81 28.13
CA ASP A 223 -46.49 -17.78 27.25
C ASP A 223 -45.89 -17.12 26.01
N LEU A 224 -46.65 -16.23 25.35
CA LEU A 224 -46.17 -15.50 24.17
C LEU A 224 -44.99 -14.59 24.51
N HIS A 225 -45.02 -13.90 25.65
CA HIS A 225 -43.89 -13.07 26.07
C HIS A 225 -42.66 -13.91 26.43
N ALA A 226 -42.82 -15.06 27.11
CA ALA A 226 -41.70 -15.96 27.39
C ALA A 226 -41.08 -16.50 26.09
N GLN A 227 -41.90 -16.83 25.08
CA GLN A 227 -41.41 -17.19 23.75
C GLN A 227 -40.67 -16.04 23.07
N ARG A 228 -41.19 -14.81 23.19
CA ARG A 228 -40.54 -13.60 22.65
C ARG A 228 -39.16 -13.39 23.27
N ASP A 229 -39.03 -13.57 24.57
CA ASP A 229 -37.76 -13.39 25.29
C ASP A 229 -36.72 -14.41 24.77
N VAL A 230 -37.10 -15.68 24.63
CA VAL A 230 -36.23 -16.72 24.04
C VAL A 230 -35.83 -16.39 22.60
N LEU A 231 -36.79 -15.94 21.78
CA LEU A 231 -36.51 -15.58 20.38
C LEU A 231 -35.61 -14.34 20.26
N ASN A 232 -35.76 -13.36 21.17
CA ASN A 232 -34.89 -12.18 21.21
C ASN A 232 -33.46 -12.56 21.62
N ASP A 233 -33.28 -13.43 22.62
CA ASP A 233 -31.97 -13.92 23.04
C ASP A 233 -31.30 -14.73 21.92
N ASP A 234 -32.06 -15.58 21.23
CA ASP A 234 -31.58 -16.32 20.06
C ASP A 234 -31.22 -15.40 18.89
N LEU A 235 -32.00 -14.34 18.65
CA LEU A 235 -31.71 -13.34 17.62
C LEU A 235 -30.41 -12.60 17.93
N GLN A 236 -30.22 -12.13 19.18
CA GLN A 236 -29.00 -11.47 19.59
C GLN A 236 -27.77 -12.37 19.44
N ARG A 237 -27.88 -13.65 19.82
CA ARG A 237 -26.80 -14.63 19.62
C ARG A 237 -26.47 -14.79 18.14
N LEU A 238 -27.48 -15.00 17.29
CA LEU A 238 -27.29 -15.18 15.85
C LEU A 238 -26.70 -13.94 15.17
N GLU A 239 -27.12 -12.74 15.58
CA GLU A 239 -26.58 -11.48 15.06
C GLU A 239 -25.11 -11.29 15.49
N HIS A 240 -24.75 -11.66 16.71
CA HIS A 240 -23.36 -11.65 17.18
C HIS A 240 -22.48 -12.65 16.43
N ASP A 241 -22.93 -13.90 16.30
CA ASP A 241 -22.22 -14.96 15.56
C ASP A 241 -22.04 -14.55 14.08
N LEU A 242 -23.03 -13.87 13.49
CA LEU A 242 -22.96 -13.36 12.13
C LEU A 242 -21.91 -12.25 11.97
N GLU A 243 -21.82 -11.34 12.94
CA GLU A 243 -20.81 -10.29 12.94
C GLU A 243 -19.39 -10.86 13.06
N ASP A 244 -19.19 -11.84 13.95
CA ASP A 244 -17.92 -12.55 14.10
C ASP A 244 -17.54 -13.31 12.83
N ALA A 245 -18.49 -14.03 12.21
CA ALA A 245 -18.26 -14.74 10.96
C ALA A 245 -17.91 -13.78 9.80
N ARG A 246 -18.55 -12.60 9.73
CA ARG A 246 -18.22 -11.55 8.75
C ARG A 246 -16.83 -10.96 8.99
N SER A 247 -16.45 -10.74 10.24
CA SER A 247 -15.10 -10.29 10.61
C SER A 247 -14.04 -11.33 10.20
N LEU A 248 -14.31 -12.61 10.48
CA LEU A 248 -13.43 -13.71 10.06
C LEU A 248 -13.31 -13.78 8.54
N LYS A 249 -14.41 -13.68 7.79
CA LYS A 249 -14.41 -13.62 6.33
C LYS A 249 -13.49 -12.51 5.81
N ALA A 250 -13.60 -11.29 6.35
CA ALA A 250 -12.77 -10.17 5.93
C ALA A 250 -11.27 -10.44 6.16
N SER A 251 -10.92 -11.03 7.31
CA SER A 251 -9.54 -11.41 7.62
C SER A 251 -8.99 -12.49 6.68
N LEU A 252 -9.81 -13.50 6.35
CA LEU A 252 -9.45 -14.59 5.44
C LEU A 252 -9.35 -14.10 3.99
N GLU A 253 -10.19 -13.16 3.57
CA GLU A 253 -10.13 -12.53 2.26
C GLU A 253 -8.84 -11.72 2.08
N GLU A 254 -8.42 -10.97 3.11
CA GLU A 254 -7.14 -10.26 3.07
C GLU A 254 -5.96 -11.24 3.03
N ALA A 255 -6.06 -12.36 3.76
CA ALA A 255 -5.08 -13.44 3.69
C ALA A 255 -5.04 -14.08 2.29
N MET A 256 -6.19 -14.27 1.63
CA MET A 256 -6.28 -14.79 0.26
C MET A 256 -5.68 -13.84 -0.76
N LYS A 257 -5.93 -12.52 -0.68
CA LYS A 257 -5.29 -11.53 -1.59
C LYS A 257 -3.77 -11.54 -1.47
N LYS A 258 -3.23 -11.69 -0.25
CA LYS A 258 -1.78 -11.87 -0.04
C LYS A 258 -1.28 -13.16 -0.66
N LYS A 259 -2.07 -14.24 -0.58
CA LYS A 259 -1.77 -15.58 -1.09
C LYS A 259 -1.87 -15.71 -2.61
N GLU A 260 -2.80 -15.01 -3.27
CA GLU A 260 -2.86 -14.92 -4.74
C GLU A 260 -1.63 -14.21 -5.31
N ARG A 261 -1.18 -13.15 -4.64
CA ARG A 261 0.09 -12.48 -4.99
C ARG A 261 1.28 -13.44 -4.86
N LEU A 262 1.26 -14.33 -3.87
CA LEU A 262 2.29 -15.37 -3.69
C LEU A 262 2.22 -16.45 -4.78
N ALA A 263 1.02 -16.87 -5.18
CA ALA A 263 0.83 -17.81 -6.30
C ALA A 263 1.37 -17.24 -7.62
N ALA A 264 1.12 -15.96 -7.90
CA ALA A 264 1.69 -15.27 -9.07
C ALA A 264 3.23 -15.19 -9.02
N LEU A 265 3.81 -15.01 -7.83
CA LEU A 265 5.27 -15.04 -7.65
C LEU A 265 5.85 -16.44 -7.87
N LEU A 266 5.16 -17.50 -7.43
CA LEU A 266 5.55 -18.88 -7.68
C LEU A 266 5.55 -19.22 -9.19
N ASP A 267 4.48 -18.86 -9.91
CA ASP A 267 4.39 -19.10 -11.35
C ASP A 267 5.48 -18.33 -12.13
N LYS A 268 5.76 -17.09 -11.70
CA LYS A 268 6.85 -16.28 -12.25
C LYS A 268 8.22 -16.92 -11.98
N ARG A 269 8.46 -17.46 -10.78
CA ARG A 269 9.70 -18.19 -10.44
C ARG A 269 9.88 -19.41 -11.34
N ASP A 270 8.83 -20.22 -11.50
CA ASP A 270 8.89 -21.44 -12.32
C ASP A 270 9.12 -21.11 -13.80
N THR A 271 8.55 -20.01 -14.28
CA THR A 271 8.81 -19.47 -15.63
C THR A 271 10.27 -19.03 -15.78
N LEU A 272 10.83 -18.31 -14.80
CA LEU A 272 12.24 -17.90 -14.80
C LEU A 272 13.17 -19.12 -14.78
N ASP A 273 12.87 -20.16 -13.98
CA ASP A 273 13.65 -21.39 -13.94
C ASP A 273 13.65 -22.13 -15.29
N ARG A 274 12.52 -22.12 -16.03
CA ARG A 274 12.46 -22.67 -17.39
C ARG A 274 13.31 -21.87 -18.37
N LEU A 275 13.16 -20.54 -18.39
CA LEU A 275 13.94 -19.66 -19.25
C LEU A 275 15.45 -19.78 -18.99
N MET A 276 15.86 -19.87 -17.73
CA MET A 276 17.26 -20.07 -17.36
C MET A 276 17.83 -21.39 -17.90
N LYS A 277 17.03 -22.48 -17.91
CA LYS A 277 17.44 -23.75 -18.52
C LYS A 277 17.59 -23.62 -20.03
N GLU A 278 16.66 -22.95 -20.71
CA GLU A 278 16.72 -22.72 -22.15
C GLU A 278 17.95 -21.88 -22.55
N ILE A 279 18.22 -20.80 -21.81
CA ILE A 279 19.40 -19.96 -22.01
C ILE A 279 20.68 -20.75 -21.78
N ALA A 280 20.73 -21.59 -20.73
CA ALA A 280 21.89 -22.44 -20.47
C ALA A 280 22.17 -23.44 -21.60
N ILE A 281 21.11 -24.06 -22.15
CA ILE A 281 21.23 -24.97 -23.32
C ILE A 281 21.73 -24.21 -24.54
N ARG A 282 21.15 -23.05 -24.85
CA ARG A 282 21.56 -22.19 -25.97
C ARG A 282 23.02 -21.76 -25.85
N ARG A 283 23.44 -21.37 -24.64
CA ARG A 283 24.81 -20.97 -24.35
C ARG A 283 25.78 -22.14 -24.55
N ALA A 284 25.48 -23.32 -24.02
CA ALA A 284 26.32 -24.52 -24.20
C ALA A 284 26.47 -24.92 -25.68
N ALA A 285 25.39 -24.79 -26.46
CA ALA A 285 25.45 -24.99 -27.91
C ALA A 285 26.39 -23.99 -28.59
N LYS A 286 26.30 -22.69 -28.25
CA LYS A 286 27.19 -21.66 -28.78
C LYS A 286 28.64 -21.80 -28.33
N GLU A 287 28.88 -22.22 -27.10
CA GLU A 287 30.23 -22.54 -26.60
C GLU A 287 30.84 -23.71 -27.40
N THR A 288 30.03 -24.71 -27.76
CA THR A 288 30.48 -25.84 -28.60
C THR A 288 30.81 -25.37 -30.02
N GLU A 289 29.96 -24.55 -30.64
CA GLU A 289 30.23 -23.96 -31.96
C GLU A 289 31.49 -23.09 -31.94
N LEU A 290 31.68 -22.29 -30.88
CA LEU A 290 32.86 -21.47 -30.67
C LEU A 290 34.12 -22.34 -30.55
N GLN A 291 34.07 -23.42 -29.76
CA GLN A 291 35.19 -24.35 -29.60
C GLN A 291 35.59 -24.99 -30.93
N GLN A 292 34.62 -25.38 -31.76
CA GLN A 292 34.87 -25.91 -33.11
C GLN A 292 35.52 -24.85 -34.01
N ALA A 293 35.01 -23.61 -33.99
CA ALA A 293 35.57 -22.51 -34.78
C ALA A 293 36.98 -22.11 -34.32
N MET A 294 37.31 -22.28 -33.02
CA MET A 294 38.63 -21.97 -32.48
C MET A 294 39.76 -22.88 -32.99
N SER A 295 39.44 -24.05 -33.54
CA SER A 295 40.44 -24.99 -34.09
C SER A 295 41.35 -24.36 -35.16
N GLY A 296 40.84 -23.39 -35.92
CA GLY A 296 41.57 -22.61 -36.93
C GLY A 296 42.00 -21.21 -36.48
N ALA A 297 41.73 -20.81 -35.24
CA ALA A 297 41.93 -19.44 -34.78
C ALA A 297 43.41 -19.00 -34.80
N TRP A 298 44.34 -19.94 -34.56
CA TRP A 298 45.79 -19.70 -34.61
C TRP A 298 46.27 -19.24 -35.99
N CYS A 299 45.59 -19.63 -37.07
CA CYS A 299 45.91 -19.16 -38.43
C CYS A 299 45.71 -17.64 -38.56
N SER A 300 44.78 -17.05 -37.79
CA SER A 300 44.49 -15.62 -37.82
C SER A 300 45.68 -14.79 -37.31
N LEU A 301 46.41 -15.30 -36.31
CA LEU A 301 47.63 -14.65 -35.79
C LEU A 301 48.78 -14.66 -36.81
N LEU A 302 48.76 -15.64 -37.70
CA LEU A 302 49.77 -15.82 -38.74
C LEU A 302 49.33 -15.25 -40.10
N ALA A 303 48.17 -14.60 -40.18
CA ALA A 303 47.59 -14.15 -41.44
C ALA A 303 48.54 -13.24 -42.22
N GLU A 304 49.11 -12.22 -41.56
CA GLU A 304 50.05 -11.28 -42.18
C GLU A 304 51.38 -11.94 -42.59
N PRO A 305 52.06 -12.72 -41.71
CA PRO A 305 53.24 -13.51 -42.11
C PRO A 305 52.98 -14.48 -43.29
N ILE A 306 51.83 -15.15 -43.30
CA ILE A 306 51.43 -16.09 -44.37
C ILE A 306 51.24 -15.34 -45.69
N GLN A 307 50.60 -14.17 -45.66
CA GLN A 307 50.44 -13.34 -46.87
C GLN A 307 51.79 -12.85 -47.39
N GLY A 308 52.70 -12.43 -46.51
CA GLY A 308 54.07 -12.05 -46.88
C GLY A 308 54.86 -13.22 -47.50
N ALA A 309 54.77 -14.41 -46.91
CA ALA A 309 55.40 -15.63 -47.41
C ALA A 309 54.83 -16.05 -48.77
N LYS A 310 53.50 -16.01 -48.94
CA LYS A 310 52.84 -16.29 -50.23
C LYS A 310 53.29 -15.34 -51.32
N LYS A 311 53.37 -14.04 -51.04
CA LYS A 311 53.84 -13.03 -52.00
C LYS A 311 55.26 -13.35 -52.46
N SER A 312 56.15 -13.59 -51.50
CA SER A 312 57.57 -13.94 -51.77
C SER A 312 57.70 -15.24 -52.58
N LEU A 313 56.90 -16.27 -52.24
CA LEU A 313 56.91 -17.55 -52.96
C LEU A 313 56.33 -17.44 -54.37
N ARG A 314 55.31 -16.59 -54.61
CA ARG A 314 54.77 -16.33 -55.96
C ARG A 314 55.77 -15.57 -56.83
N GLU A 315 56.52 -14.63 -56.26
CA GLU A 315 57.62 -13.93 -56.94
C GLU A 315 58.72 -14.94 -57.35
N LEU A 316 59.11 -15.83 -56.44
CA LEU A 316 60.06 -16.92 -56.71
C LEU A 316 59.53 -17.92 -57.75
N GLU A 317 58.25 -18.29 -57.69
CA GLU A 317 57.60 -19.17 -58.67
C GLU A 317 57.69 -18.57 -60.08
N ALA A 318 57.30 -17.31 -60.23
CA ALA A 318 57.35 -16.59 -61.50
C ALA A 318 58.78 -16.48 -62.05
N ALA A 319 59.77 -16.20 -61.20
CA ALA A 319 61.17 -16.17 -61.58
C ALA A 319 61.66 -17.53 -62.09
N ARG A 320 61.39 -18.62 -61.36
CA ARG A 320 61.80 -19.99 -61.75
C ARG A 320 61.08 -20.49 -62.99
N GLN A 321 59.79 -20.18 -63.16
CA GLN A 321 59.06 -20.46 -64.40
C GLN A 321 59.68 -19.73 -65.59
N THR A 322 60.06 -18.47 -65.42
CA THR A 322 60.69 -17.68 -66.49
C THR A 322 62.05 -18.26 -66.87
N GLU A 323 62.86 -18.71 -65.90
CA GLU A 323 64.14 -19.37 -66.16
C GLU A 323 63.97 -20.70 -66.91
N LEU A 324 63.02 -21.54 -66.51
CA LEU A 324 62.73 -22.81 -67.19
C LEU A 324 62.19 -22.58 -68.61
N LEU A 325 61.27 -21.63 -68.78
CA LEU A 325 60.75 -21.27 -70.10
C LEU A 325 61.85 -20.72 -71.01
N ARG A 326 62.77 -19.91 -70.48
CA ARG A 326 63.95 -19.44 -71.23
C ARG A 326 64.85 -20.61 -71.63
N ALA A 327 65.08 -21.58 -70.74
CA ALA A 327 65.85 -22.78 -71.05
C ALA A 327 65.18 -23.64 -72.13
N ASP A 328 63.85 -23.80 -72.07
CA ASP A 328 63.05 -24.55 -73.06
C ASP A 328 63.11 -23.89 -74.44
N VAL A 329 62.95 -22.55 -74.48
CA VAL A 329 63.06 -21.77 -75.72
C VAL A 329 64.46 -21.92 -76.31
N LEU A 330 65.52 -21.76 -75.52
CA LEU A 330 66.90 -21.93 -75.99
C LEU A 330 67.18 -23.36 -76.48
N ALA A 331 66.71 -24.39 -75.77
CA ALA A 331 66.85 -25.78 -76.20
C ALA A 331 66.11 -26.05 -77.53
N SER A 332 64.91 -25.51 -77.70
CA SER A 332 64.15 -25.63 -78.96
C SER A 332 64.82 -24.91 -80.13
N LEU A 333 65.46 -23.77 -79.88
CA LEU A 333 66.23 -23.00 -80.86
C LEU A 333 67.49 -23.73 -81.32
N HIS A 334 68.11 -24.52 -80.44
CA HIS A 334 69.28 -25.33 -80.77
C HIS A 334 68.92 -26.65 -81.48
N ALA A 335 67.83 -27.30 -81.06
CA ALA A 335 67.35 -28.53 -81.70
C ALA A 335 66.81 -28.31 -83.13
N ASN A 336 66.26 -27.12 -83.41
CA ASN A 336 65.93 -26.72 -84.78
C ASN A 336 67.19 -26.35 -85.56
N ALA A 337 67.74 -27.31 -86.31
CA ALA A 337 68.91 -27.13 -87.17
C ALA A 337 68.69 -26.16 -88.37
N GLY A 338 67.48 -25.60 -88.53
CA GLY A 338 67.16 -24.61 -89.56
C GLY A 338 67.80 -23.25 -89.27
N SER A 339 68.25 -22.55 -90.32
CA SER A 339 68.90 -21.23 -90.25
C SER A 339 68.01 -20.12 -89.71
N GLU A 340 66.78 -20.39 -89.27
CA GLU A 340 65.72 -19.41 -89.03
C GLU A 340 65.13 -19.53 -87.62
N CYS A 341 64.85 -18.39 -86.99
CA CYS A 341 64.25 -18.30 -85.68
C CYS A 341 62.77 -18.74 -85.72
N PRO A 342 62.31 -19.74 -84.96
CA PRO A 342 60.91 -20.20 -84.96
C PRO A 342 59.89 -19.18 -84.45
N ALA A 343 60.31 -18.07 -83.81
CA ALA A 343 59.40 -17.03 -83.32
C ALA A 343 59.20 -15.86 -84.28
N CYS A 344 60.23 -15.46 -85.04
CA CYS A 344 60.17 -14.33 -85.98
C CYS A 344 60.59 -14.69 -87.41
N LEU A 345 60.93 -15.95 -87.67
CA LEU A 345 61.35 -16.54 -88.95
C LEU A 345 62.58 -15.88 -89.60
N GLN A 346 63.32 -15.05 -88.86
CA GLN A 346 64.55 -14.40 -89.35
C GLN A 346 65.76 -15.33 -89.25
N GLN A 347 66.74 -15.14 -90.14
CA GLN A 347 67.95 -15.96 -90.11
C GLN A 347 68.79 -15.72 -88.85
N VAL A 348 69.13 -16.80 -88.14
CA VAL A 348 69.97 -16.77 -86.95
C VAL A 348 71.43 -16.69 -87.37
N SER A 349 72.10 -15.59 -87.02
CA SER A 349 73.51 -15.39 -87.39
C SER A 349 74.43 -16.46 -86.77
N PRO A 350 75.57 -16.77 -87.41
CA PRO A 350 76.55 -17.73 -86.88
C PRO A 350 77.05 -17.37 -85.48
N GLU A 351 77.18 -16.07 -85.19
CA GLU A 351 77.58 -15.56 -83.87
C GLU A 351 76.50 -15.78 -82.81
N ALA A 352 75.22 -15.59 -83.17
CA ALA A 352 74.11 -15.83 -82.27
C ALA A 352 73.96 -17.33 -81.95
N ARG A 353 74.15 -18.22 -82.94
CA ARG A 353 74.18 -19.67 -82.73
C ARG A 353 75.28 -20.09 -81.75
N LYS A 354 76.49 -19.54 -81.92
CA LYS A 354 77.62 -19.83 -81.02
C LYS A 354 77.34 -19.38 -79.57
N ARG A 355 76.65 -18.26 -79.39
CA ARG A 355 76.20 -17.79 -78.05
C ARG A 355 75.10 -18.66 -77.45
N ILE A 356 74.18 -19.19 -78.27
CA ILE A 356 73.14 -20.13 -77.83
C ILE A 356 73.78 -21.45 -77.39
N GLU A 357 74.71 -22.00 -78.18
CA GLU A 357 75.48 -23.21 -77.84
C GLU A 357 76.25 -23.06 -76.53
N SER A 358 76.95 -21.92 -76.34
CA SER A 358 77.65 -21.66 -75.07
C SER A 358 76.70 -21.49 -73.88
N SER A 359 75.49 -20.96 -74.11
CA SER A 359 74.49 -20.76 -73.06
C SER A 359 73.79 -22.06 -72.65
N ILE A 360 73.65 -23.01 -73.58
CA ILE A 360 73.11 -24.36 -73.32
C ILE A 360 74.14 -25.24 -72.60
N HIS A 361 75.41 -25.19 -73.00
CA HIS A 361 76.47 -25.89 -72.27
C HIS A 361 76.69 -25.37 -70.84
N ALA A 362 76.29 -24.12 -70.57
CA ALA A 362 76.27 -23.56 -69.22
C ALA A 362 75.07 -24.01 -68.37
N THR A 363 74.05 -24.63 -68.97
CA THR A 363 72.85 -25.12 -68.26
C THR A 363 72.75 -26.64 -68.43
N ASN A 364 73.41 -27.39 -67.56
CA ASN A 364 73.41 -28.86 -67.62
C ASN A 364 72.00 -29.43 -67.37
N ALA A 365 71.72 -30.63 -67.92
CA ALA A 365 70.44 -31.32 -67.71
C ALA A 365 70.09 -31.50 -66.21
N ASP A 366 71.11 -31.68 -65.37
CA ASP A 366 70.98 -31.76 -63.91
C ASP A 366 70.51 -30.44 -63.28
N GLU A 367 70.98 -29.28 -63.75
CA GLU A 367 70.56 -27.96 -63.24
C GLU A 367 69.10 -27.67 -63.61
N ARG A 368 68.67 -28.09 -64.81
CA ARG A 368 67.26 -27.97 -65.22
C ARG A 368 66.35 -28.82 -64.34
N GLN A 369 66.73 -30.08 -64.11
CA GLN A 369 65.97 -30.99 -63.25
C GLN A 369 65.88 -30.46 -61.81
N GLU A 370 66.94 -29.84 -61.30
CA GLU A 370 66.94 -29.22 -59.98
C GLU A 370 65.99 -28.02 -59.90
N LYS A 371 66.00 -27.12 -60.89
CA LYS A 371 65.04 -26.00 -60.96
C LYS A 371 63.59 -26.44 -61.07
N GLU A 372 63.34 -27.54 -61.77
CA GLU A 372 62.00 -28.11 -61.91
C GLU A 372 61.51 -28.73 -60.58
N ARG A 373 62.41 -29.38 -59.82
CA ARG A 373 62.14 -29.85 -58.45
C ARG A 373 61.90 -28.67 -57.49
N GLU A 374 62.69 -27.60 -57.58
CA GLU A 374 62.49 -26.38 -56.81
C GLU A 374 61.13 -25.75 -57.09
N LEU A 375 60.73 -25.64 -58.36
CA LEU A 375 59.43 -25.10 -58.76
C LEU A 375 58.27 -25.94 -58.20
N GLN A 376 58.37 -27.27 -58.29
CA GLN A 376 57.38 -28.17 -57.67
C GLN A 376 57.33 -28.01 -56.15
N SER A 377 58.47 -27.82 -55.49
CA SER A 377 58.55 -27.56 -54.05
C SER A 377 57.89 -26.23 -53.68
N ILE A 378 58.14 -25.16 -54.43
CA ILE A 378 57.49 -23.84 -54.24
C ILE A 378 55.98 -23.96 -54.38
N ARG A 379 55.48 -24.63 -55.43
CA ARG A 379 54.04 -24.86 -55.63
C ARG A 379 53.40 -25.65 -54.50
N ARG A 380 54.07 -26.69 -53.99
CA ARG A 380 53.59 -27.44 -52.81
C ARG A 380 53.52 -26.55 -51.57
N LYS A 381 54.53 -25.70 -51.34
CA LYS A 381 54.53 -24.73 -50.23
C LYS A 381 53.41 -23.69 -50.37
N LEU A 382 53.17 -23.17 -51.57
CA LEU A 382 52.07 -22.25 -51.85
C LEU A 382 50.71 -22.89 -51.60
N ALA A 383 50.48 -24.11 -52.09
CA ALA A 383 49.24 -24.85 -51.86
C ALA A 383 48.99 -25.11 -50.36
N ALA A 384 50.04 -25.47 -49.59
CA ALA A 384 49.93 -25.63 -48.15
C ALA A 384 49.54 -24.30 -47.46
N LEU A 385 50.18 -23.18 -47.80
CA LEU A 385 49.84 -21.87 -47.25
C LEU A 385 48.45 -21.38 -47.66
N GLU A 386 47.95 -21.77 -48.83
CA GLU A 386 46.59 -21.46 -49.28
C GLU A 386 45.53 -22.16 -48.44
N GLN A 387 45.75 -23.42 -48.06
CA GLN A 387 44.88 -24.17 -47.16
C GLN A 387 44.71 -23.48 -45.79
N TYR A 388 45.79 -22.95 -45.20
CA TYR A 388 45.74 -22.29 -43.89
C TYR A 388 45.13 -20.88 -43.94
N SER A 389 45.30 -20.17 -45.05
CA SER A 389 44.73 -18.83 -45.24
C SER A 389 43.20 -18.82 -45.34
N GLY A 390 42.58 -19.91 -45.83
CA GLY A 390 41.12 -20.07 -45.87
C GLY A 390 40.50 -20.55 -44.55
N ALA A 391 41.33 -21.04 -43.62
CA ALA A 391 40.88 -21.58 -42.34
C ALA A 391 40.56 -20.49 -41.28
N SER A 392 41.06 -19.27 -41.49
CA SER A 392 40.87 -18.14 -40.56
C SER A 392 39.57 -17.38 -40.88
N ARG A 393 38.54 -17.55 -40.05
CA ARG A 393 37.27 -16.79 -40.12
C ARG A 393 36.98 -16.06 -38.80
N THR A 394 37.67 -14.94 -38.58
CA THR A 394 37.56 -14.11 -37.38
C THR A 394 36.15 -13.58 -37.11
N ASP A 395 35.38 -13.31 -38.16
CA ASP A 395 34.02 -12.78 -38.03
C ASP A 395 33.06 -13.81 -37.42
N ILE A 396 33.28 -15.10 -37.71
CA ILE A 396 32.52 -16.21 -37.14
C ILE A 396 32.86 -16.39 -35.66
N LEU A 397 34.14 -16.27 -35.29
CA LEU A 397 34.57 -16.32 -33.88
C LEU A 397 33.93 -15.20 -33.06
N LYS A 398 33.94 -13.96 -33.58
CA LYS A 398 33.29 -12.82 -32.93
C LYS A 398 31.79 -13.05 -32.77
N PHE A 399 31.11 -13.49 -33.83
CA PHE A 399 29.68 -13.79 -33.77
C PHE A 399 29.31 -14.82 -32.70
N HIS A 400 30.07 -15.93 -32.60
CA HIS A 400 29.80 -16.93 -31.57
C HIS A 400 30.17 -16.43 -30.16
N TRP A 401 31.24 -15.64 -30.03
CA TRP A 401 31.65 -15.04 -28.76
C TRP A 401 30.58 -14.08 -28.22
N ASP A 402 30.12 -13.14 -29.06
CA ASP A 402 29.10 -12.15 -28.69
C ASP A 402 27.80 -12.85 -28.27
N ALA A 403 27.41 -13.93 -28.95
CA ALA A 403 26.23 -14.72 -28.61
C ALA A 403 26.37 -15.47 -27.26
N VAL A 404 27.58 -15.88 -26.88
CA VAL A 404 27.85 -16.50 -25.57
C VAL A 404 27.79 -15.45 -24.46
N GLU A 405 28.35 -14.26 -24.71
CA GLU A 405 28.35 -13.15 -23.76
C GLU A 405 26.94 -12.60 -23.51
N GLU A 406 26.15 -12.40 -24.58
CA GLU A 406 24.73 -12.01 -24.50
C GLU A 406 23.92 -13.03 -23.66
N ALA A 407 24.08 -14.33 -23.94
CA ALA A 407 23.41 -15.38 -23.17
C ALA A 407 23.86 -15.42 -21.69
N ALA A 408 25.11 -15.08 -21.39
CA ALA A 408 25.61 -15.02 -20.02
C ALA A 408 25.02 -13.83 -19.24
N VAL A 409 24.88 -12.66 -19.88
CA VAL A 409 24.24 -11.48 -19.30
C VAL A 409 22.76 -11.74 -19.03
N ASP A 410 22.04 -12.30 -20.00
CA ASP A 410 20.63 -12.66 -19.85
C ASP A 410 20.41 -13.66 -18.70
N TYR A 411 21.25 -14.69 -18.61
CA TYR A 411 21.20 -15.66 -17.52
C TYR A 411 21.40 -14.99 -16.15
N ALA A 412 22.37 -14.07 -16.03
CA ALA A 412 22.64 -13.35 -14.78
C ALA A 412 21.47 -12.45 -14.37
N SER A 413 20.85 -11.73 -15.32
CA SER A 413 19.66 -10.92 -15.07
C SER A 413 18.49 -11.77 -14.57
N LYS A 414 18.18 -12.88 -15.25
CA LYS A 414 17.07 -13.76 -14.88
C LYS A 414 17.30 -14.46 -13.54
N LYS A 415 18.55 -14.81 -13.24
CA LYS A 415 18.95 -15.34 -11.93
C LYS A 415 18.74 -14.32 -10.81
N GLY A 416 19.10 -13.06 -11.03
CA GLY A 416 18.87 -11.98 -10.07
C GLY A 416 17.38 -11.80 -9.74
N GLU A 417 16.53 -11.73 -10.77
CA GLU A 417 15.07 -11.66 -10.61
C GLU A 417 14.52 -12.87 -9.83
N ARG A 418 15.02 -14.08 -10.15
CA ARG A 418 14.61 -15.33 -9.49
C ARG A 418 15.00 -15.36 -8.01
N ASP A 419 16.20 -14.93 -7.67
CA ASP A 419 16.69 -14.94 -6.29
C ASP A 419 16.01 -13.89 -5.41
N GLU A 420 15.59 -12.75 -5.99
CA GLU A 420 14.75 -11.77 -5.31
C GLU A 420 13.36 -12.34 -5.00
N ILE A 421 12.75 -13.03 -5.96
CA ILE A 421 11.46 -13.73 -5.76
C ILE A 421 11.62 -14.86 -4.73
N ALA A 422 12.73 -15.60 -4.75
CA ALA A 422 12.99 -16.67 -3.79
C ALA A 422 13.07 -16.14 -2.35
N LYS A 423 13.73 -15.00 -2.12
CA LYS A 423 13.75 -14.33 -0.80
C LYS A 423 12.36 -13.89 -0.34
N GLN A 424 11.48 -13.48 -1.27
CA GLN A 424 10.10 -13.13 -0.94
C GLN A 424 9.24 -14.34 -0.59
N LEU A 425 9.63 -15.55 -1.03
CA LEU A 425 8.91 -16.81 -0.82
C LEU A 425 9.43 -17.63 0.38
N GLU A 426 10.59 -17.28 0.94
CA GLU A 426 11.29 -18.03 2.00
C GLU A 426 10.48 -18.17 3.31
N SER A 427 9.45 -17.34 3.50
CA SER A 427 8.61 -17.32 4.70
C SER A 427 7.21 -17.93 4.54
N VAL A 428 6.94 -18.66 3.45
CA VAL A 428 5.56 -19.07 3.09
C VAL A 428 5.40 -20.59 3.11
N ASP A 429 4.51 -21.05 3.99
CA ASP A 429 4.05 -22.44 4.03
C ASP A 429 2.90 -22.68 3.03
N GLU A 430 3.12 -23.58 2.06
CA GLU A 430 2.13 -23.99 1.05
C GLU A 430 0.93 -24.74 1.65
N GLU A 431 1.07 -25.40 2.82
CA GLU A 431 -0.03 -26.11 3.46
C GLU A 431 -1.05 -25.12 4.05
N SER A 432 -0.57 -24.00 4.59
CA SER A 432 -1.41 -22.89 5.05
C SER A 432 -2.32 -22.35 3.93
N LEU A 433 -1.88 -22.39 2.67
CA LEU A 433 -2.57 -21.82 1.51
C LEU A 433 -3.88 -22.56 1.21
N ARG A 434 -3.84 -23.91 1.24
CA ARG A 434 -5.03 -24.75 1.03
C ARG A 434 -6.01 -24.64 2.18
N LYS A 435 -5.52 -24.62 3.43
CA LYS A 435 -6.37 -24.45 4.63
C LYS A 435 -7.16 -23.14 4.60
N THR A 436 -6.51 -22.00 4.33
CA THR A 436 -7.19 -20.70 4.28
C THR A 436 -8.30 -20.64 3.23
N LYS A 437 -8.13 -21.28 2.07
CA LYS A 437 -9.18 -21.34 1.05
C LYS A 437 -10.39 -22.17 1.51
N THR A 438 -10.14 -23.32 2.12
CA THR A 438 -11.20 -24.17 2.69
C THR A 438 -11.92 -23.45 3.84
N ASP A 439 -11.18 -22.76 4.72
CA ASP A 439 -11.75 -21.98 5.81
C ASP A 439 -12.61 -20.83 5.30
N PHE A 440 -12.18 -20.16 4.22
CA PHE A 440 -12.95 -19.09 3.58
C PHE A 440 -14.28 -19.59 3.01
N GLU A 441 -14.26 -20.69 2.27
CA GLU A 441 -15.48 -21.31 1.73
C GLU A 441 -16.44 -21.79 2.84
N ASN A 442 -15.89 -22.36 3.91
CA ASN A 442 -16.69 -22.79 5.06
C ASN A 442 -17.31 -21.59 5.79
N THR A 443 -16.55 -20.50 5.97
CA THR A 443 -17.04 -19.27 6.58
C THR A 443 -18.18 -18.66 5.77
N ILE A 444 -18.08 -18.64 4.43
CA ILE A 444 -19.17 -18.17 3.56
C ILE A 444 -20.45 -19.00 3.75
N ARG A 445 -20.32 -20.34 3.78
CA ARG A 445 -21.49 -21.20 4.04
C ARG A 445 -22.08 -20.97 5.43
N HIS A 446 -21.23 -20.74 6.42
CA HIS A 446 -21.67 -20.44 7.79
C HIS A 446 -22.46 -19.13 7.86
N ILE A 447 -21.98 -18.08 7.17
CA ILE A 447 -22.69 -16.80 7.04
C ILE A 447 -24.09 -17.00 6.43
N ASP A 448 -24.21 -17.75 5.32
CA ASP A 448 -25.51 -18.01 4.68
C ASP A 448 -26.49 -18.74 5.62
N VAL A 449 -26.00 -19.69 6.42
CA VAL A 449 -26.81 -20.38 7.44
C VAL A 449 -27.27 -19.41 8.53
N LEU A 450 -26.36 -18.55 9.03
CA LEU A 450 -26.68 -17.56 10.04
C LEU A 450 -27.65 -16.49 9.54
N GLU A 451 -27.50 -15.99 8.31
CA GLU A 451 -28.41 -15.01 7.70
C GLU A 451 -29.84 -15.57 7.55
N LYS A 452 -29.95 -16.83 7.12
CA LYS A 452 -31.24 -17.55 7.08
C LYS A 452 -31.81 -17.73 8.48
N GLY A 453 -30.96 -18.03 9.47
CA GLY A 453 -31.34 -18.11 10.88
C GLY A 453 -31.91 -16.80 11.40
N VAL A 454 -31.20 -15.69 11.22
CA VAL A 454 -31.62 -14.34 11.61
C VAL A 454 -32.97 -13.99 10.97
N THR A 455 -33.11 -14.23 9.67
CA THR A 455 -34.35 -13.91 8.93
C THR A 455 -35.54 -14.71 9.48
N ARG A 456 -35.36 -16.03 9.66
CA ARG A 456 -36.40 -16.89 10.23
C ARG A 456 -36.79 -16.48 11.65
N THR A 457 -35.82 -16.17 12.50
CA THR A 457 -36.10 -15.74 13.88
C THR A 457 -36.84 -14.39 13.92
N ARG A 458 -36.53 -13.47 13.00
CA ARG A 458 -37.29 -12.21 12.83
C ARG A 458 -38.74 -12.47 12.41
N ASP A 459 -38.97 -13.36 11.45
CA ASP A 459 -40.33 -13.73 11.02
C ASP A 459 -41.15 -14.32 12.18
N LEU A 460 -40.53 -15.19 12.99
CA LEU A 460 -41.16 -15.77 14.20
C LEU A 460 -41.45 -14.70 15.25
N LEU A 461 -40.55 -13.74 15.46
CA LEU A 461 -40.77 -12.61 16.35
C LEU A 461 -41.94 -11.74 15.90
N ASP A 462 -42.09 -11.48 14.60
CA ASP A 462 -43.17 -10.64 14.08
C ASP A 462 -44.53 -11.36 14.14
N GLN A 463 -44.55 -12.69 13.93
CA GLN A 463 -45.73 -13.51 14.20
C GLN A 463 -46.11 -13.47 15.69
N ASN A 464 -45.15 -13.71 16.58
CA ASN A 464 -45.38 -13.68 18.04
C ASN A 464 -45.91 -12.31 18.51
N LYS A 465 -45.35 -11.20 18.00
CA LYS A 465 -45.85 -9.84 18.27
C LYS A 465 -47.30 -9.67 17.81
N SER A 466 -47.62 -10.11 16.61
CA SER A 466 -48.97 -10.01 16.05
C SER A 466 -49.99 -10.80 16.88
N ASP A 467 -49.61 -12.00 17.32
CA ASP A 467 -50.44 -12.84 18.19
C ASP A 467 -50.62 -12.20 19.57
N ALA A 468 -49.54 -11.71 20.18
CA ALA A 468 -49.59 -11.00 21.45
C ALA A 468 -50.48 -9.77 21.38
N GLU A 469 -50.39 -8.96 20.31
CA GLU A 469 -51.28 -7.81 20.10
C GLU A 469 -52.75 -8.21 19.97
N ASN A 470 -53.04 -9.32 19.28
CA ASN A 470 -54.41 -9.81 19.11
C ASN A 470 -55.02 -10.27 20.44
N ILE A 471 -54.25 -10.99 21.26
CA ILE A 471 -54.69 -11.41 22.59
C ILE A 471 -54.80 -10.20 23.53
N GLN A 472 -53.84 -9.28 23.47
CA GLN A 472 -53.86 -8.05 24.26
C GLN A 472 -55.09 -7.19 23.95
N LYS A 473 -55.48 -7.03 22.67
CA LYS A 473 -56.73 -6.34 22.28
C LYS A 473 -57.99 -7.01 22.83
N ARG A 474 -57.99 -8.34 23.01
CA ARG A 474 -59.11 -9.07 23.63
C ARG A 474 -59.12 -8.86 25.14
N LEU A 475 -57.95 -8.93 25.79
CA LEU A 475 -57.79 -8.64 27.21
C LEU A 475 -58.24 -7.21 27.54
N ASP A 476 -57.88 -6.25 26.71
CA ASP A 476 -58.22 -4.82 26.79
C ASP A 476 -59.74 -4.54 26.77
N LYS A 477 -60.55 -5.44 26.20
CA LYS A 477 -62.02 -5.34 26.16
C LYS A 477 -62.71 -5.95 27.39
N LEU A 478 -62.04 -6.88 28.07
CA LEU A 478 -62.58 -7.66 29.19
C LEU A 478 -62.08 -7.16 30.55
N SER A 479 -60.99 -6.43 30.57
CA SER A 479 -60.29 -5.97 31.77
C SER A 479 -61.03 -4.82 32.49
N GLY A 480 -61.32 -5.03 33.79
CA GLY A 480 -61.88 -4.02 34.69
C GLY A 480 -60.81 -3.16 35.41
N GLY A 481 -61.22 -2.41 36.43
CA GLY A 481 -60.39 -1.38 37.11
C GLY A 481 -59.05 -1.83 37.69
N ASN A 482 -58.83 -3.11 37.99
CA ASN A 482 -57.57 -3.63 38.56
C ASN A 482 -56.39 -3.63 37.57
N LEU A 483 -56.64 -3.66 36.26
CA LEU A 483 -55.59 -3.66 35.21
C LEU A 483 -55.29 -2.24 34.69
N ALA A 484 -56.08 -1.24 35.09
CA ALA A 484 -56.00 0.12 34.56
C ALA A 484 -54.64 0.80 34.80
N GLY A 485 -53.97 0.49 35.91
CA GLY A 485 -52.67 1.09 36.26
C GLY A 485 -51.53 0.66 35.33
N GLU A 486 -51.38 -0.65 35.10
CA GLU A 486 -50.34 -1.18 34.20
C GLU A 486 -50.67 -0.90 32.74
N ARG A 487 -51.95 -0.96 32.36
CA ARG A 487 -52.41 -0.55 31.02
C ARG A 487 -52.03 0.90 30.71
N ARG A 488 -52.27 1.83 31.64
CA ARG A 488 -51.90 3.25 31.47
C ARG A 488 -50.38 3.44 31.37
N ARG A 489 -49.59 2.62 32.06
CA ARG A 489 -48.11 2.61 31.92
C ARG A 489 -47.69 2.11 30.54
N ARG A 490 -48.28 1.02 30.06
CA ARG A 490 -48.03 0.46 28.72
C ARG A 490 -48.35 1.47 27.63
N GLU A 491 -49.51 2.12 27.71
CA GLU A 491 -49.92 3.18 26.78
C GLU A 491 -48.93 4.36 26.81
N LEU A 492 -48.58 4.85 28.01
CA LEU A 492 -47.58 5.91 28.17
C LEU A 492 -46.22 5.53 27.53
N TYR A 493 -45.70 4.33 27.79
CA TYR A 493 -44.43 3.90 27.21
C TYR A 493 -44.53 3.72 25.69
N SER A 494 -45.68 3.29 25.17
CA SER A 494 -45.92 3.19 23.72
C SER A 494 -45.96 4.57 23.07
N ASP A 495 -46.63 5.54 23.67
CA ASP A 495 -46.69 6.92 23.18
C ASP A 495 -45.32 7.59 23.24
N LEU A 496 -44.59 7.41 24.34
CA LEU A 496 -43.21 7.88 24.46
C LEU A 496 -42.30 7.21 23.44
N HIS A 497 -42.43 5.90 23.21
CA HIS A 497 -41.65 5.19 22.20
C HIS A 497 -41.89 5.80 20.81
N ARG A 498 -43.16 6.01 20.42
CA ARG A 498 -43.50 6.65 19.13
C ARG A 498 -42.93 8.07 19.05
N LEU A 499 -43.09 8.87 20.11
CA LEU A 499 -42.51 10.22 20.17
C LEU A 499 -40.98 10.20 19.97
N PHE A 500 -40.27 9.29 20.64
CA PHE A 500 -38.82 9.17 20.49
C PHE A 500 -38.42 8.64 19.11
N ASP A 501 -39.22 7.76 18.50
CA ASP A 501 -38.96 7.26 17.15
C ASP A 501 -39.10 8.38 16.11
N ASP A 502 -40.18 9.16 16.18
CA ASP A 502 -40.41 10.34 15.35
C ASP A 502 -39.31 11.39 15.60
N ALA A 503 -38.93 11.61 16.87
CA ALA A 503 -37.87 12.54 17.24
C ALA A 503 -36.49 12.10 16.72
N VAL A 504 -36.16 10.80 16.73
CA VAL A 504 -34.90 10.29 16.14
C VAL A 504 -34.87 10.57 14.64
N GLY A 505 -35.97 10.29 13.93
CA GLY A 505 -36.08 10.57 12.50
C GLY A 505 -35.92 12.05 12.18
N ALA A 506 -36.68 12.90 12.88
CA ALA A 506 -36.61 14.36 12.72
C ALA A 506 -35.23 14.93 13.09
N TYR A 507 -34.60 14.43 14.16
CA TYR A 507 -33.28 14.86 14.59
C TYR A 507 -32.20 14.49 13.57
N ARG A 508 -32.23 13.27 13.02
CA ARG A 508 -31.31 12.86 11.93
C ARG A 508 -31.44 13.76 10.70
N GLU A 509 -32.67 14.04 10.28
CA GLU A 509 -32.93 14.93 9.14
C GLU A 509 -32.41 16.36 9.41
N GLN A 510 -32.76 16.92 10.59
CA GLN A 510 -32.30 18.24 10.98
C GLN A 510 -30.77 18.32 11.07
N LEU A 511 -30.11 17.28 11.58
CA LEU A 511 -28.65 17.19 11.62
C LEU A 511 -28.05 17.17 10.22
N ARG A 512 -28.59 16.35 9.31
CA ARG A 512 -28.13 16.31 7.91
C ARG A 512 -28.22 17.68 7.26
N GLN A 513 -29.35 18.38 7.44
CA GLN A 513 -29.52 19.75 6.91
C GLN A 513 -28.53 20.76 7.50
N ARG A 514 -28.24 20.68 8.81
CA ARG A 514 -27.24 21.55 9.45
C ARG A 514 -25.82 21.26 8.96
N VAL A 515 -25.47 19.98 8.83
CA VAL A 515 -24.16 19.55 8.31
C VAL A 515 -24.00 19.98 6.85
N GLU A 516 -25.04 19.83 6.02
CA GLU A 516 -25.04 20.29 4.63
C GLU A 516 -24.86 21.81 4.52
N ALA A 517 -25.61 22.58 5.31
CA ALA A 517 -25.52 24.04 5.31
C ALA A 517 -24.13 24.53 5.74
N ASP A 518 -23.56 23.92 6.79
CA ASP A 518 -22.23 24.27 7.30
C ASP A 518 -21.13 23.84 6.32
N ALA A 519 -21.25 22.64 5.73
CA ALA A 519 -20.33 22.14 4.71
C ALA A 519 -20.37 23.01 3.45
N THR A 520 -21.55 23.43 2.99
CA THR A 520 -21.71 24.36 1.86
C THR A 520 -21.07 25.72 2.16
N ARG A 521 -21.22 26.23 3.38
CA ARG A 521 -20.57 27.48 3.80
C ARG A 521 -19.05 27.37 3.75
N HIS A 522 -18.48 26.28 4.28
CA HIS A 522 -17.04 26.02 4.18
C HIS A 522 -16.60 25.86 2.73
N PHE A 523 -17.33 25.08 1.94
CA PHE A 523 -17.01 24.79 0.56
C PHE A 523 -16.92 26.06 -0.30
N LYS A 524 -17.87 26.98 -0.14
CA LYS A 524 -17.83 28.30 -0.81
C LYS A 524 -16.63 29.15 -0.42
N ALA A 525 -16.11 28.99 0.79
CA ALA A 525 -14.91 29.70 1.25
C ALA A 525 -13.61 29.03 0.77
N LEU A 526 -13.67 27.73 0.47
CA LEU A 526 -12.51 26.89 0.12
C LEU A 526 -12.31 26.76 -1.40
N THR A 527 -13.40 26.64 -2.16
CA THR A 527 -13.38 26.47 -3.62
C THR A 527 -12.79 27.68 -4.32
N THR A 528 -12.06 27.43 -5.40
CA THR A 528 -11.64 28.47 -6.35
C THR A 528 -12.62 28.61 -7.53
N GLU A 529 -13.54 27.66 -7.68
CA GLU A 529 -14.48 27.61 -8.80
C GLU A 529 -15.80 28.34 -8.47
N PRO A 530 -16.13 29.45 -9.16
CA PRO A 530 -17.33 30.24 -8.86
C PRO A 530 -18.62 29.56 -9.32
N GLU A 531 -18.55 28.66 -10.28
CA GLU A 531 -19.69 27.94 -10.86
C GLU A 531 -20.27 26.84 -9.93
N TYR A 532 -19.59 26.54 -8.83
CA TYR A 532 -20.12 25.60 -7.84
C TYR A 532 -21.05 26.29 -6.85
N ALA A 533 -22.30 25.82 -6.79
CA ALA A 533 -23.35 26.37 -5.94
C ALA A 533 -23.24 25.94 -4.48
N GLY A 534 -22.72 24.73 -4.21
CA GLY A 534 -22.61 24.20 -2.85
C GLY A 534 -22.42 22.69 -2.81
N LEU A 535 -22.72 22.10 -1.64
CA LEU A 535 -22.68 20.65 -1.42
C LEU A 535 -24.07 20.14 -1.04
N ARG A 536 -24.40 18.92 -1.48
CA ARG A 536 -25.61 18.18 -1.12
C ARG A 536 -25.25 16.91 -0.38
N ILE A 537 -25.89 16.65 0.76
CA ILE A 537 -25.62 15.48 1.59
C ILE A 537 -26.56 14.32 1.25
N ASN A 538 -26.03 13.09 1.28
CA ASN A 538 -26.83 11.86 1.17
C ASN A 538 -27.15 11.25 2.56
N ASP A 539 -27.88 10.13 2.59
CA ASP A 539 -28.25 9.45 3.85
C ASP A 539 -27.05 8.86 4.62
N SER A 540 -25.94 8.62 3.93
CA SER A 540 -24.67 8.14 4.51
C SER A 540 -23.71 9.28 4.88
N TYR A 541 -24.17 10.54 4.86
CA TYR A 541 -23.38 11.75 5.08
C TYR A 541 -22.31 12.05 4.00
N GLY A 542 -22.32 11.33 2.88
CA GLY A 542 -21.52 11.66 1.70
C GLY A 542 -21.98 12.97 1.05
N LEU A 543 -21.03 13.77 0.58
CA LEU A 543 -21.29 15.11 0.03
C LEU A 543 -21.05 15.16 -1.48
N THR A 544 -22.01 15.73 -2.21
CA THR A 544 -21.93 15.94 -3.66
C THR A 544 -21.88 17.40 -4.04
N ILE A 545 -20.93 17.76 -4.92
CA ILE A 545 -20.81 19.12 -5.45
C ILE A 545 -21.97 19.39 -6.40
N VAL A 546 -22.68 20.48 -6.15
CA VAL A 546 -23.81 20.96 -6.95
C VAL A 546 -23.36 22.16 -7.77
N HIS A 547 -23.63 22.12 -9.07
CA HIS A 547 -23.37 23.21 -10.00
C HIS A 547 -24.47 24.29 -9.94
N GLN A 548 -24.20 25.51 -10.44
CA GLN A 548 -25.19 26.60 -10.46
C GLN A 548 -26.49 26.29 -11.21
N ASP A 549 -26.47 25.37 -12.17
CA ASP A 549 -27.66 24.89 -12.88
C ASP A 549 -28.47 23.83 -12.10
N GLY A 550 -28.01 23.45 -10.90
CA GLY A 550 -28.64 22.45 -10.04
C GLY A 550 -28.22 21.00 -10.31
N SER A 551 -27.40 20.75 -11.32
CA SER A 551 -26.86 19.41 -11.63
C SER A 551 -25.74 19.01 -10.66
N ASP A 552 -25.57 17.70 -10.50
CA ASP A 552 -24.51 17.11 -9.67
C ASP A 552 -23.26 16.88 -10.50
N ILE A 553 -22.08 17.16 -9.93
CA ILE A 553 -20.80 16.90 -10.57
C ILE A 553 -20.37 15.45 -10.30
N PRO A 554 -20.39 14.54 -11.30
CA PRO A 554 -20.18 13.11 -11.07
C PRO A 554 -18.71 12.73 -10.92
N VAL A 555 -17.80 13.45 -11.60
CA VAL A 555 -16.35 13.18 -11.57
C VAL A 555 -15.65 14.40 -11.02
N ARG A 556 -14.85 14.18 -9.97
CA ARG A 556 -14.15 15.23 -9.24
C ARG A 556 -12.65 15.06 -9.40
N SER A 557 -11.93 16.17 -9.42
CA SER A 557 -10.48 16.12 -9.30
C SER A 557 -10.10 15.70 -7.87
N ALA A 558 -8.91 15.11 -7.71
CA ALA A 558 -8.40 14.73 -6.39
C ALA A 558 -8.30 15.93 -5.42
N GLY A 559 -8.09 17.15 -5.93
CA GLY A 559 -8.08 18.37 -5.13
C GLY A 559 -9.47 18.80 -4.68
N ALA A 560 -10.47 18.77 -5.58
CA ALA A 560 -11.85 19.08 -5.23
C ALA A 560 -12.40 18.11 -4.17
N GLU A 561 -12.06 16.82 -4.28
CA GLU A 561 -12.48 15.83 -3.30
C GLU A 561 -11.87 16.05 -1.93
N HIS A 562 -10.58 16.40 -1.89
CA HIS A 562 -9.90 16.78 -0.65
C HIS A 562 -10.60 17.98 0.02
N VAL A 563 -10.98 19.00 -0.75
CA VAL A 563 -11.73 20.15 -0.23
C VAL A 563 -13.07 19.72 0.36
N VAL A 564 -13.82 18.82 -0.31
CA VAL A 564 -15.09 18.29 0.19
C VAL A 564 -14.92 17.54 1.51
N ALA A 565 -13.90 16.68 1.63
CA ALA A 565 -13.60 15.97 2.87
C ALA A 565 -13.30 16.93 4.03
N LEU A 566 -12.51 17.98 3.78
CA LEU A 566 -12.25 19.05 4.75
C LEU A 566 -13.54 19.77 5.16
N CYS A 567 -14.43 20.08 4.22
CA CYS A 567 -15.72 20.70 4.51
C CYS A 567 -16.59 19.83 5.43
N LEU A 568 -16.66 18.52 5.15
CA LEU A 568 -17.39 17.56 5.97
C LEU A 568 -16.83 17.50 7.39
N MET A 569 -15.51 17.45 7.54
CA MET A 569 -14.89 17.44 8.87
C MET A 569 -15.21 18.70 9.67
N GLY A 570 -15.04 19.87 9.05
CA GLY A 570 -15.37 21.14 9.70
C GLY A 570 -16.85 21.21 10.08
N SER A 571 -17.75 20.73 9.22
CA SER A 571 -19.19 20.75 9.49
C SER A 571 -19.60 19.77 10.59
N LEU A 572 -19.00 18.58 10.63
CA LEU A 572 -19.20 17.63 11.72
C LEU A 572 -18.73 18.21 13.05
N GLN A 573 -17.56 18.85 13.08
CA GLN A 573 -17.03 19.43 14.31
C GLN A 573 -17.87 20.60 14.85
N ASN A 574 -18.44 21.40 13.94
CA ASN A 574 -19.32 22.50 14.33
C ASN A 574 -20.67 22.02 14.88
N ASN A 575 -21.17 20.88 14.39
CA ASN A 575 -22.47 20.32 14.75
C ASN A 575 -22.41 19.22 15.82
N ALA A 576 -21.22 18.73 16.18
CA ALA A 576 -21.04 17.74 17.22
C ALA A 576 -21.27 18.32 18.64
N PRO A 577 -21.93 17.58 19.55
CA PRO A 577 -21.97 17.91 20.98
C PRO A 577 -20.57 17.85 21.62
N LEU A 578 -19.75 16.90 21.18
CA LEU A 578 -18.36 16.75 21.59
C LEU A 578 -17.45 17.55 20.64
N ARG A 579 -16.89 18.64 21.14
CA ARG A 579 -15.89 19.46 20.42
C ARG A 579 -14.50 19.22 20.98
N GLY A 580 -13.50 19.30 20.11
CA GLY A 580 -12.11 19.07 20.48
C GLY A 580 -11.11 19.55 19.41
N PRO A 581 -9.84 19.19 19.57
CA PRO A 581 -8.76 19.62 18.70
C PRO A 581 -8.73 18.81 17.40
N ILE A 582 -8.42 19.46 16.28
CA ILE A 582 -8.16 18.77 15.02
C ILE A 582 -6.65 18.76 14.78
N ILE A 583 -6.06 17.58 14.65
CA ILE A 583 -4.66 17.39 14.26
C ILE A 583 -4.63 16.79 12.87
N ILE A 584 -3.98 17.44 11.91
CA ILE A 584 -3.95 17.04 10.51
C ILE A 584 -2.51 16.83 10.05
N ASP A 585 -2.19 15.62 9.58
CA ASP A 585 -0.90 15.29 8.96
C ASP A 585 -0.97 15.42 7.43
N SER A 586 -0.13 16.30 6.90
CA SER A 586 0.08 16.58 5.47
C SER A 586 -1.22 16.91 4.70
N PRO A 587 -2.00 17.92 5.14
CA PRO A 587 -3.28 18.29 4.53
C PRO A 587 -3.21 18.90 3.13
N PHE A 588 -2.03 19.27 2.61
CA PHE A 588 -1.96 20.09 1.39
C PHE A 588 -1.32 19.39 0.19
N GLY A 589 -0.82 18.15 0.34
CA GLY A 589 -0.05 17.48 -0.72
C GLY A 589 -0.77 17.23 -2.06
N ARG A 590 -2.11 17.38 -2.12
CA ARG A 590 -2.92 17.24 -3.35
C ARG A 590 -3.55 18.56 -3.82
N LEU A 591 -3.21 19.68 -3.18
CA LEU A 591 -3.86 20.97 -3.39
C LEU A 591 -2.89 21.96 -4.05
N ASP A 592 -3.44 22.84 -4.89
CA ASP A 592 -2.68 23.97 -5.41
C ASP A 592 -2.54 25.09 -4.37
N ARG A 593 -1.76 26.13 -4.71
CA ARG A 593 -1.54 27.28 -3.81
C ARG A 593 -2.81 28.07 -3.51
N GLY A 594 -3.76 28.14 -4.46
CA GLY A 594 -5.00 28.89 -4.30
C GLY A 594 -5.91 28.25 -3.27
N HIS A 595 -6.15 26.94 -3.43
CA HIS A 595 -6.87 26.12 -2.46
C HIS A 595 -6.19 26.17 -1.11
N THR A 596 -4.88 25.89 -1.04
CA THR A 596 -4.09 25.90 0.22
C THR A 596 -4.28 27.20 0.99
N ARG A 597 -4.19 28.35 0.30
CA ARG A 597 -4.42 29.67 0.91
C ARG A 597 -5.82 29.80 1.52
N ASN A 598 -6.85 29.41 0.77
CA ASN A 598 -8.24 29.45 1.24
C ASN A 598 -8.44 28.53 2.45
N ILE A 599 -7.86 27.33 2.42
CA ILE A 599 -7.95 26.37 3.52
C ILE A 599 -7.30 26.93 4.78
N VAL A 600 -6.06 27.41 4.68
CA VAL A 600 -5.33 27.98 5.82
C VAL A 600 -6.12 29.12 6.47
N ARG A 601 -6.73 29.99 5.67
CA ARG A 601 -7.60 31.07 6.16
C ARG A 601 -8.86 30.53 6.86
N ALA A 602 -9.44 29.43 6.37
CA ALA A 602 -10.66 28.84 6.90
C ALA A 602 -10.45 27.96 8.15
N LEU A 603 -9.26 27.38 8.36
CA LEU A 603 -8.99 26.46 9.48
C LEU A 603 -9.47 26.94 10.87
N PRO A 604 -9.27 28.21 11.29
CA PRO A 604 -9.75 28.69 12.59
C PRO A 604 -11.28 28.69 12.74
N THR A 605 -12.02 28.58 11.64
CA THR A 605 -13.49 28.48 11.64
C THR A 605 -13.99 27.04 11.67
N MET A 606 -13.14 26.08 11.32
CA MET A 606 -13.46 24.65 11.29
C MET A 606 -13.30 24.00 12.67
N ALA A 607 -12.30 24.43 13.44
CA ALA A 607 -12.13 24.01 14.83
C ALA A 607 -11.46 25.12 15.65
N LYS A 608 -11.80 25.12 16.94
CA LYS A 608 -11.21 26.06 17.91
C LYS A 608 -9.72 25.84 18.07
N GLN A 609 -9.23 24.59 18.05
CA GLN A 609 -7.80 24.28 18.13
C GLN A 609 -7.42 23.38 16.95
N VAL A 610 -6.42 23.80 16.18
CA VAL A 610 -5.89 23.04 15.04
C VAL A 610 -4.39 22.86 15.22
N VAL A 611 -3.88 21.65 14.98
CA VAL A 611 -2.45 21.34 14.89
C VAL A 611 -2.16 20.80 13.49
N LEU A 612 -1.41 21.56 12.70
CA LEU A 612 -1.01 21.16 11.35
C LEU A 612 0.38 20.56 11.37
N LEU A 613 0.54 19.38 10.80
CA LEU A 613 1.84 18.77 10.54
C LEU A 613 2.09 18.86 9.04
N VAL A 614 3.03 19.70 8.61
CA VAL A 614 3.25 20.05 7.20
C VAL A 614 4.74 20.11 6.90
N TYR A 615 5.11 20.08 5.62
CA TYR A 615 6.44 20.51 5.18
C TYR A 615 6.36 21.90 4.53
N GLU A 616 7.51 22.55 4.34
CA GLU A 616 7.56 23.96 3.94
C GLU A 616 6.99 24.20 2.54
N ASP A 617 7.15 23.24 1.62
CA ASP A 617 6.58 23.34 0.28
C ASP A 617 5.04 23.20 0.27
N GLU A 618 4.48 22.46 1.22
CA GLU A 618 3.02 22.32 1.40
C GLU A 618 2.40 23.61 1.95
N LEU A 619 3.05 24.21 2.94
CA LEU A 619 2.60 25.45 3.56
C LEU A 619 3.80 26.36 3.82
N PRO A 620 4.11 27.30 2.91
CA PRO A 620 5.18 28.25 3.13
C PRO A 620 4.97 29.01 4.46
N PRO A 621 6.00 29.13 5.32
CA PRO A 621 5.87 29.82 6.60
C PRO A 621 5.30 31.24 6.49
N ASP A 622 5.73 31.99 5.47
CA ASP A 622 5.22 33.35 5.22
C ASP A 622 3.73 33.34 4.91
N LEU A 623 3.25 32.38 4.12
CA LEU A 623 1.82 32.21 3.84
C LEU A 623 1.02 31.88 5.10
N ALA A 624 1.55 30.99 5.96
CA ALA A 624 0.91 30.65 7.23
C ALA A 624 0.79 31.88 8.14
N ARG A 625 1.87 32.66 8.27
CA ARG A 625 1.91 33.88 9.08
C ARG A 625 0.97 34.96 8.54
N ASP A 626 0.95 35.16 7.22
CA ASP A 626 0.12 36.17 6.56
C ASP A 626 -1.38 35.88 6.67
N GLU A 627 -1.78 34.62 6.50
CA GLU A 627 -3.19 34.23 6.50
C GLU A 627 -3.75 34.00 7.91
N LEU A 628 -2.96 33.41 8.82
CA LEU A 628 -3.43 33.10 10.19
C LEU A 628 -3.25 34.28 11.14
N LYS A 629 -2.24 35.14 10.97
CA LYS A 629 -1.96 36.31 11.81
C LYS A 629 -2.03 35.98 13.31
N SER A 630 -2.91 36.63 14.07
CA SER A 630 -3.10 36.41 15.51
C SER A 630 -3.69 35.04 15.88
N LYS A 631 -4.15 34.26 14.90
CA LYS A 631 -4.61 32.88 15.08
C LYS A 631 -3.48 31.86 14.99
N LEU A 632 -2.30 32.22 14.47
CA LEU A 632 -1.11 31.39 14.58
C LEU A 632 -0.59 31.46 16.02
N ARG A 633 -0.57 30.32 16.72
CA ARG A 633 -0.25 30.27 18.15
C ARG A 633 1.14 29.75 18.45
N GLY A 634 1.74 29.02 17.52
CA GLY A 634 3.07 28.48 17.67
C GLY A 634 3.53 27.80 16.40
N GLU A 635 4.83 27.89 16.16
CA GLU A 635 5.50 27.22 15.06
C GLU A 635 6.63 26.35 15.63
N TRP A 636 6.69 25.11 15.17
CA TRP A 636 7.69 24.13 15.57
C TRP A 636 8.36 23.53 14.33
N ARG A 637 9.55 22.97 14.49
CA ARG A 637 10.29 22.27 13.45
C ARG A 637 10.77 20.92 13.95
N LEU A 638 10.70 19.92 13.06
CA LEU A 638 11.30 18.60 13.20
C LEU A 638 12.71 18.63 12.60
N GLU A 639 13.71 18.83 13.46
CA GLU A 639 15.12 18.89 13.05
C GLU A 639 15.71 17.49 12.98
N ARG A 640 16.30 17.16 11.83
CA ARG A 640 16.91 15.84 11.63
C ARG A 640 18.32 15.88 12.17
N ILE A 641 18.57 15.12 13.23
CA ILE A 641 19.91 14.89 13.76
C ILE A 641 20.55 13.67 13.07
N SER A 642 19.78 12.60 12.86
CA SER A 642 20.23 11.39 12.15
C SER A 642 19.09 10.76 11.33
N ALA A 643 19.32 9.62 10.67
CA ALA A 643 18.22 8.87 10.03
C ALA A 643 17.23 8.25 11.04
N ARG A 644 17.61 8.17 12.33
CA ARG A 644 16.85 7.52 13.42
C ARG A 644 16.61 8.45 14.61
N HIS A 645 16.95 9.73 14.47
CA HIS A 645 16.86 10.75 15.51
C HIS A 645 16.36 12.07 14.93
N THR A 646 15.20 12.51 15.41
CA THR A 646 14.62 13.83 15.19
C THR A 646 14.51 14.57 16.53
N GLU A 647 14.81 15.87 16.53
CA GLU A 647 14.56 16.78 17.64
C GLU A 647 13.40 17.74 17.32
N LEU A 648 12.52 17.95 18.31
CA LEU A 648 11.48 18.98 18.29
C LEU A 648 12.06 20.32 18.75
N ALA A 649 12.14 21.28 17.85
CA ALA A 649 12.62 22.63 18.14
C ALA A 649 11.53 23.68 17.88
N PRO A 650 11.36 24.70 18.74
CA PRO A 650 10.51 25.84 18.40
C PRO A 650 11.12 26.58 17.20
N ARG A 651 10.29 26.94 16.21
CA ARG A 651 10.74 27.77 15.09
C ARG A 651 10.89 29.19 15.61
N LYS A 652 12.12 29.58 15.91
CA LYS A 652 12.46 30.99 16.17
C LYS A 652 12.62 31.68 14.82
N ASP A 653 12.06 32.89 14.71
CA ASP A 653 12.10 33.72 13.52
C ASP A 653 13.49 33.85 12.90
#